data_AF-A0A838YHM5-F1
#
_entry.id   AF-A0A838YHM5-F1
#
_cell.length_a   1.000
_cell.length_b   1.000
_cell.length_c   1.000
_cell.angle_alpha   90.00
_cell.angle_beta   90.00
_cell.angle_gamma   90.00
#
_symmetry.space_group_name_H-M   'P 1'
#
loop_
_entity.id
_entity.type
_entity.pdbx_description
1 polymer ?
#
loop_
_entity_poly.entity_id
_entity_poly.type
_entity_poly.pdbx_seq_one_letter_code
_entity_poly.pdbx_strand_id
1 'polypeptide(L)'
;MEKIEQNALNSHQKILEDKIEKDSNRLAERLDEAKNENNNGLIKNLENQLKQKEQQLKRAEQNKERRTKQLAAELKRENKVLDSRVEDAKKRLEQVFEQASKQYIENKLNTEAEKKSLELAKEQGELADLTNFLATELSEVAPSISEAIKQSTPEMQEARDALKSNAPINDRRENALPKETAALEKLDEARNALIEKISESEAIAEVPSEKIKALEDLLENVKEIKEKEEELQASTKEAENNNNTEELQEKSADQAELEGKTAEATSSASEQELPEAAAALTEAMAAMAEAGADLAAGENSPEAQQKAIDKLSDAEQAISEKLDELKESAQELANLNELIEKLEPIIEDQKNLNESTADSIPQDGEAQNDSEKSNELASSQKDLQEQTSELADEASSASEKAANELAEASSKQESASSELSSGEPASAAPEQSAALNDLNEAKAALEERASELAEALGEETLNDPSSLSEAAAAIAEAQASVSEAQEQLAAAESAANELAERQKALAEAVGEAASNSPIDPSLAQAAIATEIAAQELSSGDLSGALEQMEAAQSALAEAENSQGEGQGEGQGEGQGEGQGEGQGEGQGEGQGEGQGQGTPSEFKDEQSAIQELTEQLANAGVSSASAPLGQASDAISPITNSPQNNSALPPSAMSALSQAQGALGDAQSAASTGQGSPAQGSSQEAAAALSEAAAAVALAQAGLGEGQGEGQGQGEGQGQGEGQGQGEGQGQGEGQGQGEGQGQGEGQGQGQPSEKGNGDQGNYAGKGGSKGPKRDERGASRFIGLPKRERGTLNQSTSEDFPAEYGSLIEQYLKNLSDKATKK
;
A
#
# COMPACT_ATOMS: atom_id res chain seq x y z
N MET A 1 7.86 -49.72 -79.97
CA MET A 1 7.25 -50.99 -80.45
C MET A 1 7.29 -51.05 -81.97
N GLU A 2 6.68 -50.09 -82.68
CA GLU A 2 6.69 -49.98 -84.15
C GLU A 2 8.09 -50.14 -84.80
N LYS A 3 9.09 -49.35 -84.39
CA LYS A 3 10.47 -49.48 -84.92
C LYS A 3 11.15 -50.82 -84.60
N ILE A 4 10.72 -51.51 -83.54
CA ILE A 4 11.34 -52.77 -83.09
C ILE A 4 10.76 -53.94 -83.89
N GLU A 5 9.44 -53.99 -84.08
CA GLU A 5 8.79 -55.00 -84.91
C GLU A 5 9.13 -54.84 -86.40
N GLN A 6 9.18 -53.60 -86.92
CA GLN A 6 9.57 -53.37 -88.31
C GLN A 6 11.03 -53.79 -88.58
N ASN A 7 11.94 -53.53 -87.64
CA ASN A 7 13.35 -53.92 -87.75
C ASN A 7 13.56 -55.42 -87.59
N ALA A 8 12.85 -56.08 -86.67
CA ALA A 8 12.92 -57.54 -86.48
C ALA A 8 12.38 -58.29 -87.71
N LEU A 9 11.32 -57.78 -88.34
CA LEU A 9 10.74 -58.39 -89.53
C LEU A 9 11.63 -58.17 -90.77
N ASN A 10 12.18 -56.96 -90.93
CA ASN A 10 13.12 -56.63 -92.00
C ASN A 10 14.44 -57.40 -91.87
N SER A 11 14.96 -57.60 -90.66
CA SER A 11 16.21 -58.36 -90.45
C SER A 11 16.02 -59.84 -90.76
N HIS A 12 14.95 -60.47 -90.28
CA HIS A 12 14.68 -61.88 -90.56
C HIS A 12 14.44 -62.16 -92.05
N GLN A 13 13.71 -61.27 -92.74
CA GLN A 13 13.46 -61.44 -94.18
C GLN A 13 14.71 -61.15 -95.03
N LYS A 14 15.51 -60.14 -94.66
CA LYS A 14 16.78 -59.85 -95.34
C LYS A 14 17.79 -60.98 -95.18
N ILE A 15 17.88 -61.58 -93.99
CA ILE A 15 18.72 -62.78 -93.76
C ILE A 15 18.28 -63.95 -94.65
N LEU A 16 16.97 -64.11 -94.86
CA LEU A 16 16.44 -65.17 -95.73
C LEU A 16 16.74 -64.88 -97.22
N GLU A 17 16.57 -63.65 -97.68
CA GLU A 17 16.90 -63.18 -99.04
C GLU A 17 18.41 -63.36 -99.31
N ASP A 18 19.27 -62.84 -98.43
CA ASP A 18 20.74 -62.93 -98.53
C ASP A 18 21.23 -64.39 -98.56
N LYS A 19 20.56 -65.28 -97.82
CA LYS A 19 20.90 -66.71 -97.81
C LYS A 19 20.53 -67.39 -99.13
N ILE A 20 19.37 -67.06 -99.70
CA ILE A 20 18.92 -67.60 -100.99
C ILE A 20 19.83 -67.09 -102.11
N GLU A 21 20.23 -65.82 -102.07
CA GLU A 21 21.13 -65.21 -103.05
C GLU A 21 22.54 -65.81 -103.00
N LYS A 22 23.11 -65.97 -101.80
CA LYS A 22 24.42 -66.59 -101.62
C LYS A 22 24.46 -68.04 -102.10
N ASP A 23 23.39 -68.80 -101.85
CA ASP A 23 23.26 -70.16 -102.36
C ASP A 23 23.13 -70.19 -103.89
N SER A 24 22.38 -69.24 -104.48
CA SER A 24 22.32 -69.08 -105.95
C SER A 24 23.69 -68.76 -106.54
N ASN A 25 24.45 -67.81 -105.99
CA ASN A 25 25.76 -67.43 -106.52
C ASN A 25 26.76 -68.60 -106.50
N ARG A 26 26.74 -69.41 -105.43
CA ARG A 26 27.54 -70.65 -105.36
C ARG A 26 27.14 -71.67 -106.41
N LEU A 27 25.84 -71.79 -106.69
CA LEU A 27 25.35 -72.68 -107.74
C LEU A 27 25.74 -72.15 -109.14
N ALA A 28 25.81 -70.83 -109.32
CA ALA A 28 26.25 -70.19 -110.56
C ALA A 28 27.76 -70.36 -110.81
N GLU A 29 28.61 -70.14 -109.81
CA GLU A 29 30.06 -70.37 -109.93
C GLU A 29 30.36 -71.84 -110.28
N ARG A 30 29.70 -72.78 -109.60
CA ARG A 30 29.83 -74.21 -109.93
C ARG A 30 29.29 -74.56 -111.31
N LEU A 31 28.30 -73.81 -111.79
CA LEU A 31 27.78 -73.98 -113.13
C LEU A 31 28.80 -73.51 -114.18
N ASP A 32 29.51 -72.41 -113.92
CA ASP A 32 30.54 -71.89 -114.82
C ASP A 32 31.81 -72.75 -114.82
N GLU A 33 32.22 -73.29 -113.68
CA GLU A 33 33.28 -74.33 -113.61
C GLU A 33 32.89 -75.58 -114.40
N ALA A 34 31.67 -76.09 -114.19
CA ALA A 34 31.16 -77.26 -114.93
C ALA A 34 31.07 -77.02 -116.45
N LYS A 35 30.85 -75.77 -116.87
CA LYS A 35 30.90 -75.35 -118.29
C LYS A 35 32.33 -75.34 -118.82
N ASN A 36 33.30 -74.82 -118.06
CA ASN A 36 34.71 -74.81 -118.47
C ASN A 36 35.30 -76.22 -118.55
N GLU A 37 34.81 -77.17 -117.75
CA GLU A 37 35.17 -78.60 -117.81
C GLU A 37 34.35 -79.41 -118.84
N ASN A 38 33.34 -78.80 -119.47
CA ASN A 38 32.45 -79.39 -120.48
C ASN A 38 31.59 -80.58 -120.00
N ASN A 39 31.13 -80.56 -118.74
CA ASN A 39 30.33 -81.63 -118.15
C ASN A 39 28.81 -81.37 -118.23
N ASN A 40 28.20 -81.77 -119.36
CA ASN A 40 26.80 -81.47 -119.68
C ASN A 40 25.74 -82.03 -118.70
N GLY A 41 26.02 -83.15 -118.03
CA GLY A 41 25.07 -83.72 -117.05
C GLY A 41 24.94 -82.88 -115.79
N LEU A 42 26.04 -82.25 -115.37
CA LEU A 42 26.09 -81.39 -114.19
C LEU A 42 25.43 -80.03 -114.45
N ILE A 43 25.67 -79.47 -115.64
CA ILE A 43 25.15 -78.15 -116.07
C ILE A 43 23.62 -78.09 -115.95
N LYS A 44 22.92 -79.06 -116.53
CA LYS A 44 21.44 -79.08 -116.54
C LYS A 44 20.83 -79.24 -115.15
N ASN A 45 21.52 -79.93 -114.24
CA ASN A 45 21.05 -80.08 -112.86
C ASN A 45 21.17 -78.75 -112.10
N LEU A 46 22.33 -78.09 -112.21
CA LEU A 46 22.60 -76.81 -111.56
C LEU A 46 21.69 -75.69 -112.08
N GLU A 47 21.38 -75.66 -113.38
CA GLU A 47 20.43 -74.70 -113.95
C GLU A 47 19.00 -74.85 -113.38
N ASN A 48 18.54 -76.09 -113.19
CA ASN A 48 17.23 -76.32 -112.58
C ASN A 48 17.20 -75.94 -111.10
N GLN A 49 18.30 -76.15 -110.37
CA GLN A 49 18.40 -75.74 -108.97
C GLN A 49 18.41 -74.20 -108.85
N LEU A 50 19.14 -73.50 -109.72
CA LEU A 50 19.13 -72.04 -109.80
C LEU A 50 17.73 -71.48 -110.08
N LYS A 51 17.02 -72.05 -111.05
CA LYS A 51 15.65 -71.63 -111.38
C LYS A 51 14.67 -71.81 -110.22
N GLN A 52 14.83 -72.87 -109.42
CA GLN A 52 14.02 -73.08 -108.22
C GLN A 52 14.33 -72.04 -107.13
N LYS A 53 15.60 -71.66 -106.97
CA LYS A 53 16.00 -70.62 -106.00
C LYS A 53 15.50 -69.24 -106.39
N GLU A 54 15.54 -68.90 -107.67
CA GLU A 54 15.01 -67.64 -108.19
C GLU A 54 13.49 -67.50 -107.96
N GLN A 55 12.73 -68.58 -108.14
CA GLN A 55 11.30 -68.59 -107.81
C GLN A 55 11.02 -68.47 -106.31
N GLN A 56 11.89 -69.02 -105.45
CA GLN A 56 11.77 -68.86 -104.01
C GLN A 56 12.03 -67.41 -103.57
N LEU A 57 13.03 -66.74 -104.15
CA LEU A 57 13.34 -65.35 -103.86
C LEU A 57 12.17 -64.42 -104.22
N LYS A 58 11.62 -64.57 -105.42
CA LYS A 58 10.49 -63.75 -105.89
C LYS A 58 9.24 -63.88 -105.02
N ARG A 59 9.00 -65.07 -104.45
CA ARG A 59 7.88 -65.29 -103.51
C ARG A 59 8.15 -64.67 -102.14
N ALA A 60 9.41 -64.67 -101.68
CA ALA A 60 9.78 -64.02 -100.43
C ALA A 60 9.57 -62.49 -100.51
N GLU A 61 9.99 -61.87 -101.61
CA GLU A 61 9.85 -60.42 -101.84
C GLU A 61 8.38 -59.97 -101.90
N GLN A 62 7.52 -60.73 -102.60
CA GLN A 62 6.08 -60.40 -102.69
C GLN A 62 5.37 -60.50 -101.34
N ASN A 63 5.76 -61.46 -100.50
CA ASN A 63 5.19 -61.61 -99.16
C ASN A 63 5.66 -60.50 -98.21
N LYS A 64 6.90 -60.03 -98.36
CA LYS A 64 7.44 -58.87 -97.64
C LYS A 64 6.63 -57.61 -97.96
N GLU A 65 6.42 -57.28 -99.23
CA GLU A 65 5.71 -56.06 -99.62
C GLU A 65 4.26 -56.01 -99.11
N ARG A 66 3.53 -57.14 -99.17
CA ARG A 66 2.15 -57.22 -98.65
C ARG A 66 2.08 -56.99 -97.14
N ARG A 67 3.00 -57.60 -96.40
CA ARG A 67 3.03 -57.51 -94.94
C ARG A 67 3.42 -56.12 -94.46
N THR A 68 4.33 -55.45 -95.16
CA THR A 68 4.70 -54.05 -94.87
C THR A 68 3.53 -53.09 -95.07
N LYS A 69 2.72 -53.27 -96.12
CA LYS A 69 1.53 -52.42 -96.37
C LYS A 69 0.42 -52.63 -95.34
N GLN A 70 0.21 -53.87 -94.89
CA GLN A 70 -0.77 -54.17 -93.83
C GLN A 70 -0.36 -53.53 -92.50
N LEU A 71 0.90 -53.66 -92.11
CA LEU A 71 1.40 -53.06 -90.86
C LEU A 71 1.23 -51.53 -90.87
N ALA A 72 1.58 -50.87 -91.98
CA ALA A 72 1.47 -49.40 -92.09
C ALA A 72 0.02 -48.90 -91.99
N ALA A 73 -0.96 -49.68 -92.46
CA ALA A 73 -2.37 -49.32 -92.36
C ALA A 73 -2.92 -49.52 -90.94
N GLU A 74 -2.46 -50.55 -90.25
CA GLU A 74 -2.85 -50.89 -88.87
C GLU A 74 -2.33 -49.83 -87.89
N LEU A 75 -1.05 -49.47 -88.02
CA LEU A 75 -0.38 -48.45 -87.20
C LEU A 75 -1.02 -47.06 -87.36
N LYS A 76 -1.46 -46.71 -88.58
CA LYS A 76 -2.13 -45.42 -88.83
C LYS A 76 -3.51 -45.33 -88.16
N ARG A 77 -4.24 -46.45 -88.04
CA ARG A 77 -5.52 -46.49 -87.30
C ARG A 77 -5.28 -46.45 -85.80
N GLU A 78 -4.28 -47.17 -85.33
CA GLU A 78 -3.96 -47.26 -83.92
C GLU A 78 -3.49 -45.91 -83.36
N ASN A 79 -2.61 -45.19 -84.08
CA ASN A 79 -2.15 -43.85 -83.68
C ASN A 79 -3.29 -42.81 -83.62
N LYS A 80 -4.24 -42.84 -84.56
CA LYS A 80 -5.38 -41.90 -84.53
C LYS A 80 -6.30 -42.12 -83.32
N VAL A 81 -6.50 -43.39 -82.93
CA VAL A 81 -7.25 -43.73 -81.72
C VAL A 81 -6.44 -43.35 -80.48
N LEU A 82 -5.12 -43.55 -80.49
CA LEU A 82 -4.22 -43.15 -79.42
C LEU A 82 -4.28 -41.64 -79.18
N ASP A 83 -4.16 -40.82 -80.22
CA ASP A 83 -4.16 -39.36 -80.09
C ASP A 83 -5.48 -38.85 -79.48
N SER A 84 -6.63 -39.37 -79.93
CA SER A 84 -7.93 -39.01 -79.33
C SER A 84 -8.03 -39.41 -77.86
N ARG A 85 -7.47 -40.57 -77.50
CA ARG A 85 -7.47 -41.05 -76.11
C ARG A 85 -6.51 -40.25 -75.23
N VAL A 86 -5.38 -39.79 -75.78
CA VAL A 86 -4.41 -38.96 -75.06
C VAL A 86 -5.00 -37.58 -74.79
N GLU A 87 -5.70 -36.98 -75.74
CA GLU A 87 -6.29 -35.65 -75.55
C GLU A 87 -7.48 -35.68 -74.56
N ASP A 88 -8.34 -36.70 -74.64
CA ASP A 88 -9.39 -36.92 -73.65
C ASP A 88 -8.82 -37.26 -72.27
N ALA A 89 -7.74 -38.03 -72.21
CA ALA A 89 -7.04 -38.31 -70.96
C ALA A 89 -6.41 -37.04 -70.37
N LYS A 90 -5.87 -36.14 -71.20
CA LYS A 90 -5.30 -34.87 -70.75
C LYS A 90 -6.36 -33.94 -70.16
N LYS A 91 -7.52 -33.79 -70.82
CA LYS A 91 -8.64 -33.01 -70.27
C LYS A 91 -9.18 -33.60 -68.96
N ARG A 92 -9.31 -34.93 -68.89
CA ARG A 92 -9.73 -35.61 -67.66
C ARG A 92 -8.69 -35.45 -66.56
N LEU A 93 -7.41 -35.52 -66.88
CA LEU A 93 -6.33 -35.32 -65.92
C LEU A 93 -6.34 -33.88 -65.38
N GLU A 94 -6.57 -32.87 -66.22
CA GLU A 94 -6.67 -31.47 -65.79
C GLU A 94 -7.88 -31.24 -64.87
N GLN A 95 -9.05 -31.77 -65.23
CA GLN A 95 -10.25 -31.68 -64.38
C GLN A 95 -10.07 -32.43 -63.05
N VAL A 96 -9.48 -33.62 -63.08
CA VAL A 96 -9.16 -34.38 -61.86
C VAL A 96 -8.09 -33.67 -61.05
N PHE A 97 -7.12 -33.00 -61.68
CA PHE A 97 -6.09 -32.23 -61.00
C PHE A 97 -6.67 -30.98 -60.34
N GLU A 98 -7.54 -30.22 -61.00
CA GLU A 98 -8.24 -29.08 -60.38
C GLU A 98 -9.15 -29.54 -59.24
N GLN A 99 -9.92 -30.63 -59.42
CA GLN A 99 -10.76 -31.19 -58.36
C GLN A 99 -9.93 -31.74 -57.20
N ALA A 100 -8.84 -32.45 -57.47
CA ALA A 100 -7.93 -32.99 -56.46
C ALA A 100 -7.13 -31.88 -55.78
N SER A 101 -6.77 -30.79 -56.47
CA SER A 101 -6.09 -29.63 -55.88
C SER A 101 -7.04 -28.86 -54.97
N LYS A 102 -8.30 -28.69 -55.38
CA LYS A 102 -9.36 -28.11 -54.55
C LYS A 102 -9.65 -28.99 -53.32
N GLN A 103 -9.84 -30.29 -53.51
CA GLN A 103 -9.97 -31.25 -52.41
C GLN A 103 -8.72 -31.34 -51.54
N TYR A 104 -7.52 -31.18 -52.10
CA TYR A 104 -6.28 -31.20 -51.33
C TYR A 104 -6.14 -29.96 -50.46
N ILE A 105 -6.51 -28.78 -50.96
CA ILE A 105 -6.52 -27.53 -50.18
C ILE A 105 -7.62 -27.60 -49.10
N GLU A 106 -8.82 -28.06 -49.47
CA GLU A 106 -9.98 -28.21 -48.56
C GLU A 106 -9.72 -29.31 -47.50
N ASN A 107 -9.15 -30.45 -47.88
CA ASN A 107 -8.71 -31.48 -46.95
C ASN A 107 -7.49 -31.03 -46.14
N LYS A 108 -6.59 -30.19 -46.65
CA LYS A 108 -5.42 -29.69 -45.88
C LYS A 108 -5.87 -28.69 -44.82
N LEU A 109 -6.77 -27.77 -45.15
CA LEU A 109 -7.40 -26.84 -44.20
C LEU A 109 -8.28 -27.57 -43.18
N ASN A 110 -9.10 -28.53 -43.64
CA ASN A 110 -9.90 -29.37 -42.74
C ASN A 110 -9.02 -30.30 -41.91
N THR A 111 -7.97 -30.93 -42.44
CA THR A 111 -7.10 -31.78 -41.61
C THR A 111 -6.25 -30.98 -40.64
N GLU A 112 -5.87 -29.75 -40.94
CA GLU A 112 -5.14 -28.90 -39.98
C GLU A 112 -6.08 -28.40 -38.87
N ALA A 113 -7.30 -27.98 -39.21
CA ALA A 113 -8.33 -27.60 -38.23
C ALA A 113 -8.92 -28.81 -37.46
N GLU A 114 -9.02 -29.99 -38.08
CA GLU A 114 -9.48 -31.23 -37.47
C GLU A 114 -8.39 -31.88 -36.62
N LYS A 115 -7.11 -31.82 -37.04
CA LYS A 115 -5.99 -32.14 -36.17
C LYS A 115 -5.93 -31.20 -34.98
N LYS A 116 -6.11 -29.89 -35.19
CA LYS A 116 -6.15 -28.91 -34.11
C LYS A 116 -7.34 -29.12 -33.18
N SER A 117 -8.51 -29.49 -33.69
CA SER A 117 -9.68 -29.86 -32.87
C SER A 117 -9.44 -31.15 -32.07
N LEU A 118 -8.77 -32.15 -32.66
CA LEU A 118 -8.39 -33.38 -31.95
C LEU A 118 -7.26 -33.16 -30.95
N GLU A 119 -6.34 -32.24 -31.24
CA GLU A 119 -5.26 -31.79 -30.37
C GLU A 119 -5.82 -31.01 -29.18
N LEU A 120 -6.73 -30.07 -29.41
CA LEU A 120 -7.50 -29.39 -28.36
C LEU A 120 -8.32 -30.39 -27.54
N ALA A 121 -8.95 -31.39 -28.14
CA ALA A 121 -9.63 -32.45 -27.39
C ALA A 121 -8.67 -33.39 -26.61
N LYS A 122 -7.39 -33.42 -26.99
CA LYS A 122 -6.35 -34.13 -26.24
C LYS A 122 -5.91 -33.28 -25.06
N GLU A 123 -5.62 -32.01 -25.29
CA GLU A 123 -5.27 -31.00 -24.27
C GLU A 123 -6.38 -30.85 -23.23
N GLN A 124 -7.65 -30.78 -23.64
CA GLN A 124 -8.81 -30.77 -22.73
C GLN A 124 -8.91 -32.06 -21.89
N GLY A 125 -8.48 -33.20 -22.44
CA GLY A 125 -8.41 -34.44 -21.68
C GLY A 125 -7.28 -34.45 -20.65
N GLU A 126 -6.10 -33.95 -21.03
CA GLU A 126 -4.96 -33.80 -20.12
C GLU A 126 -5.24 -32.78 -19.02
N LEU A 127 -5.96 -31.70 -19.35
CA LEU A 127 -6.43 -30.70 -18.40
C LEU A 127 -7.40 -31.32 -17.39
N ALA A 128 -8.42 -32.06 -17.85
CA ALA A 128 -9.35 -32.76 -16.97
C ALA A 128 -8.65 -33.79 -16.06
N ASP A 129 -7.66 -34.52 -16.58
CA ASP A 129 -6.85 -35.46 -15.79
C ASP A 129 -6.00 -34.74 -14.72
N LEU A 130 -5.39 -33.61 -15.07
CA LEU A 130 -4.63 -32.76 -14.15
C LEU A 130 -5.52 -32.14 -13.07
N THR A 131 -6.69 -31.62 -13.46
CA THR A 131 -7.69 -31.09 -12.53
C THR A 131 -8.17 -32.15 -11.54
N ASN A 132 -8.40 -33.37 -12.00
CA ASN A 132 -8.78 -34.48 -11.12
C ASN A 132 -7.63 -34.93 -10.20
N PHE A 133 -6.39 -34.89 -10.69
CA PHE A 133 -5.20 -35.11 -9.86
C PHE A 133 -5.09 -34.04 -8.77
N LEU A 134 -5.24 -32.76 -9.11
CA LEU A 134 -5.22 -31.64 -8.17
C LEU A 134 -6.34 -31.78 -7.12
N ALA A 135 -7.54 -32.16 -7.53
CA ALA A 135 -8.64 -32.44 -6.59
C ALA A 135 -8.31 -33.59 -5.62
N THR A 136 -7.55 -34.59 -6.07
CA THR A 136 -7.14 -35.73 -5.23
C THR A 136 -6.08 -35.30 -4.22
N GLU A 137 -5.07 -34.52 -4.64
CA GLU A 137 -4.05 -33.97 -3.74
C GLU A 137 -4.67 -33.06 -2.67
N LEU A 138 -5.65 -32.25 -3.06
CA LEU A 138 -6.36 -31.35 -2.15
C LEU A 138 -7.44 -32.06 -1.31
N SER A 139 -7.69 -33.37 -1.50
CA SER A 139 -8.79 -34.05 -0.81
C SER A 139 -8.57 -34.26 0.69
N GLU A 140 -7.31 -34.36 1.12
CA GLU A 140 -6.95 -34.50 2.54
C GLU A 140 -6.80 -33.13 3.22
N VAL A 141 -6.33 -32.11 2.48
CA VAL A 141 -5.95 -30.80 3.03
C VAL A 141 -7.07 -29.76 2.90
N ALA A 142 -7.88 -29.82 1.84
CA ALA A 142 -8.93 -28.86 1.54
C ALA A 142 -10.16 -29.56 0.90
N PRO A 143 -10.93 -30.35 1.68
CA PRO A 143 -11.96 -31.24 1.15
C PRO A 143 -13.12 -30.50 0.45
N SER A 144 -13.45 -29.28 0.86
CA SER A 144 -14.45 -28.43 0.19
C SER A 144 -13.96 -27.96 -1.19
N ILE A 145 -12.71 -27.50 -1.29
CA ILE A 145 -12.07 -27.06 -2.54
C ILE A 145 -11.87 -28.26 -3.48
N SER A 146 -11.47 -29.41 -2.95
CA SER A 146 -11.41 -30.68 -3.68
C SER A 146 -12.76 -31.01 -4.34
N GLU A 147 -13.86 -30.84 -3.61
CA GLU A 147 -15.20 -31.12 -4.13
C GLU A 147 -15.63 -30.09 -5.20
N ALA A 148 -15.29 -28.81 -5.02
CA ALA A 148 -15.52 -27.77 -6.02
C ALA A 148 -14.74 -28.04 -7.33
N ILE A 149 -13.46 -28.41 -7.22
CA ILE A 149 -12.63 -28.76 -8.38
C ILE A 149 -13.19 -29.99 -9.10
N LYS A 150 -13.69 -31.01 -8.38
CA LYS A 150 -14.33 -32.20 -8.99
C LYS A 150 -15.55 -31.85 -9.83
N GLN A 151 -16.28 -30.78 -9.50
CA GLN A 151 -17.48 -30.37 -10.25
C GLN A 151 -17.15 -29.72 -11.60
N SER A 152 -15.90 -29.32 -11.84
CA SER A 152 -15.43 -28.79 -13.13
C SER A 152 -15.07 -29.89 -14.14
N THR A 153 -14.65 -31.07 -13.66
CA THR A 153 -14.21 -32.21 -14.49
C THR A 153 -15.28 -32.72 -15.47
N PRO A 154 -16.58 -32.84 -15.10
CA PRO A 154 -17.63 -33.25 -16.03
C PRO A 154 -17.80 -32.26 -17.21
N GLU A 155 -17.68 -30.95 -16.97
CA GLU A 155 -17.83 -29.94 -18.02
C GLU A 155 -16.65 -30.00 -19.01
N MET A 156 -15.42 -30.24 -18.52
CA MET A 156 -14.26 -30.44 -19.39
C MET A 156 -14.36 -31.73 -20.22
N GLN A 157 -14.96 -32.79 -19.66
CA GLN A 157 -15.22 -34.04 -20.39
C GLN A 157 -16.29 -33.84 -21.47
N GLU A 158 -17.35 -33.08 -21.17
CA GLU A 158 -18.38 -32.74 -22.15
C GLU A 158 -17.85 -31.81 -23.26
N ALA A 159 -17.00 -30.83 -22.92
CA ALA A 159 -16.29 -29.99 -23.90
C ALA A 159 -15.41 -30.84 -24.84
N ARG A 160 -14.67 -31.79 -24.27
CA ARG A 160 -13.86 -32.76 -25.02
C ARG A 160 -14.69 -33.62 -25.95
N ASP A 161 -15.84 -34.11 -25.49
CA ASP A 161 -16.74 -34.92 -26.30
C ASP A 161 -17.38 -34.11 -27.43
N ALA A 162 -17.72 -32.85 -27.19
CA ALA A 162 -18.17 -31.91 -28.22
C ALA A 162 -17.09 -31.67 -29.29
N LEU A 163 -15.82 -31.52 -28.89
CA LEU A 163 -14.68 -31.37 -29.80
C LEU A 163 -14.36 -32.65 -30.59
N LYS A 164 -14.66 -33.83 -30.04
CA LYS A 164 -14.50 -35.14 -30.71
C LYS A 164 -15.70 -35.56 -31.56
N SER A 165 -16.82 -34.86 -31.46
CA SER A 165 -18.04 -35.22 -32.17
C SER A 165 -17.84 -35.18 -33.69
N ASN A 166 -18.63 -35.97 -34.43
CA ASN A 166 -18.53 -36.02 -35.89
C ASN A 166 -19.27 -34.83 -36.59
N ALA A 167 -19.47 -33.72 -35.88
CA ALA A 167 -20.16 -32.52 -36.38
C ALA A 167 -19.22 -31.65 -37.23
N PRO A 168 -19.74 -30.67 -38.00
CA PRO A 168 -18.93 -29.61 -38.60
C PRO A 168 -18.10 -28.84 -37.55
N ILE A 169 -16.92 -28.34 -37.92
CA ILE A 169 -15.96 -27.69 -37.00
C ILE A 169 -16.58 -26.51 -36.24
N ASN A 170 -17.41 -25.71 -36.92
CA ASN A 170 -18.09 -24.57 -36.29
C ASN A 170 -19.04 -25.03 -35.18
N ASP A 171 -19.80 -26.09 -35.43
CA ASP A 171 -20.76 -26.66 -34.48
C ASP A 171 -20.02 -27.32 -33.31
N ARG A 172 -18.88 -27.97 -33.54
CA ARG A 172 -18.04 -28.52 -32.45
C ARG A 172 -17.59 -27.42 -31.49
N ARG A 173 -17.12 -26.29 -32.05
CA ARG A 173 -16.69 -25.12 -31.27
C ARG A 173 -17.87 -24.50 -30.52
N GLU A 174 -18.99 -24.30 -31.19
CA GLU A 174 -20.20 -23.69 -30.58
C GLU A 174 -20.76 -24.51 -29.43
N ASN A 175 -20.63 -25.85 -29.48
CA ASN A 175 -21.04 -26.74 -28.40
C ASN A 175 -19.99 -26.90 -27.29
N ALA A 176 -18.69 -26.78 -27.61
CA ALA A 176 -17.61 -26.91 -26.64
C ALA A 176 -17.41 -25.63 -25.81
N LEU A 177 -17.55 -24.45 -26.42
CA LEU A 177 -17.23 -23.17 -25.78
C LEU A 177 -18.03 -22.92 -24.49
N PRO A 178 -19.36 -23.13 -24.45
CA PRO A 178 -20.13 -22.94 -23.22
C PRO A 178 -19.71 -23.89 -22.10
N LYS A 179 -19.22 -25.10 -22.46
CA LYS A 179 -18.74 -26.10 -21.52
C LYS A 179 -17.35 -25.75 -20.98
N GLU A 180 -16.48 -25.21 -21.82
CA GLU A 180 -15.20 -24.64 -21.40
C GLU A 180 -15.42 -23.43 -20.48
N THR A 181 -16.38 -22.56 -20.77
CA THR A 181 -16.72 -21.41 -19.90
C THR A 181 -17.26 -21.87 -18.55
N ALA A 182 -18.19 -22.83 -18.51
CA ALA A 182 -18.73 -23.35 -17.25
C ALA A 182 -17.67 -24.11 -16.42
N ALA A 183 -16.72 -24.78 -17.08
CA ALA A 183 -15.58 -25.39 -16.41
C ALA A 183 -14.65 -24.32 -15.79
N LEU A 184 -14.39 -23.23 -16.53
CA LEU A 184 -13.56 -22.12 -16.06
C LEU A 184 -14.20 -21.39 -14.88
N GLU A 185 -15.50 -21.11 -14.92
CA GLU A 185 -16.23 -20.47 -13.82
C GLU A 185 -16.10 -21.27 -12.51
N LYS A 186 -16.29 -22.59 -12.57
CA LYS A 186 -16.11 -23.49 -11.42
C LYS A 186 -14.65 -23.60 -10.94
N LEU A 187 -13.70 -23.53 -11.86
CA LEU A 187 -12.27 -23.50 -11.51
C LEU A 187 -11.88 -22.16 -10.88
N ASP A 188 -12.50 -21.06 -11.30
CA ASP A 188 -12.25 -19.73 -10.76
C ASP A 188 -12.87 -19.59 -9.36
N GLU A 189 -14.08 -20.12 -9.14
CA GLU A 189 -14.68 -20.28 -7.81
C GLU A 189 -13.77 -21.10 -6.88
N ALA A 190 -13.26 -22.24 -7.34
CA ALA A 190 -12.35 -23.06 -6.56
C ALA A 190 -10.98 -22.39 -6.33
N ARG A 191 -10.51 -21.59 -7.30
CA ARG A 191 -9.29 -20.78 -7.18
C ARG A 191 -9.47 -19.66 -6.16
N ASN A 192 -10.60 -18.96 -6.17
CA ASN A 192 -10.88 -17.88 -5.23
C ASN A 192 -11.07 -18.43 -3.82
N ALA A 193 -11.75 -19.56 -3.65
CA ALA A 193 -11.83 -20.25 -2.36
C ALA A 193 -10.46 -20.77 -1.87
N LEU A 194 -9.58 -21.18 -2.79
CA LEU A 194 -8.21 -21.56 -2.47
C LEU A 194 -7.35 -20.34 -2.13
N ILE A 195 -7.54 -19.21 -2.81
CA ILE A 195 -6.89 -17.94 -2.48
C ILE A 195 -7.36 -17.47 -1.11
N GLU A 196 -8.65 -17.52 -0.81
CA GLU A 196 -9.22 -17.22 0.50
C GLU A 196 -8.59 -18.12 1.58
N LYS A 197 -8.52 -19.44 1.36
CA LYS A 197 -7.85 -20.38 2.28
C LYS A 197 -6.33 -20.21 2.36
N ILE A 198 -5.68 -19.82 1.27
CA ILE A 198 -4.24 -19.55 1.24
C ILE A 198 -3.97 -18.21 1.94
N SER A 199 -4.78 -17.19 1.74
CA SER A 199 -4.76 -15.92 2.45
C SER A 199 -5.06 -16.12 3.93
N GLU A 200 -6.01 -16.99 4.29
CA GLU A 200 -6.18 -17.46 5.67
C GLU A 200 -4.90 -18.15 6.17
N SER A 201 -4.14 -18.87 5.34
CA SER A 201 -2.92 -19.60 5.74
C SER A 201 -1.59 -18.81 5.66
N GLU A 202 -1.52 -17.78 4.80
CA GLU A 202 -0.38 -16.91 4.56
C GLU A 202 -0.49 -15.63 5.38
N ALA A 203 -1.71 -15.15 5.70
CA ALA A 203 -1.93 -14.12 6.73
C ALA A 203 -1.68 -14.65 8.15
N ILE A 204 -1.66 -15.97 8.37
CA ILE A 204 -1.19 -16.58 9.62
C ILE A 204 0.34 -16.46 9.79
N ALA A 205 1.10 -16.12 8.74
CA ALA A 205 2.56 -16.15 8.82
C ALA A 205 3.21 -14.89 9.43
N GLU A 206 2.57 -13.71 9.39
CA GLU A 206 3.05 -12.47 10.03
C GLU A 206 1.79 -11.63 10.30
N VAL A 207 1.10 -11.72 11.43
CA VAL A 207 1.53 -11.29 12.78
C VAL A 207 0.84 -12.19 13.82
N PRO A 208 1.54 -13.15 14.46
CA PRO A 208 0.95 -13.85 15.59
C PRO A 208 0.95 -12.89 16.78
N SER A 209 -0.22 -12.34 17.11
CA SER A 209 -0.38 -11.68 18.39
C SER A 209 -0.04 -12.67 19.50
N GLU A 210 0.56 -12.18 20.61
CA GLU A 210 0.94 -13.06 21.72
C GLU A 210 -0.26 -13.87 22.25
N LYS A 211 -1.46 -13.31 22.12
CA LYS A 211 -2.75 -13.92 22.49
C LYS A 211 -3.11 -15.11 21.62
N ILE A 212 -2.99 -15.01 20.28
CA ILE A 212 -3.25 -16.14 19.37
C ILE A 212 -2.32 -17.31 19.71
N LYS A 213 -1.03 -17.01 19.90
CA LYS A 213 -0.05 -18.03 20.25
C LYS A 213 -0.33 -18.69 21.60
N ALA A 214 -0.69 -17.90 22.61
CA ALA A 214 -1.06 -18.42 23.92
C ALA A 214 -2.30 -19.35 23.85
N LEU A 215 -3.25 -19.04 22.99
CA LEU A 215 -4.44 -19.87 22.75
C LEU A 215 -4.12 -21.15 21.96
N GLU A 216 -3.21 -21.10 20.98
CA GLU A 216 -2.71 -22.28 20.28
C GLU A 216 -2.00 -23.25 21.25
N ASP A 217 -1.12 -22.72 22.11
CA ASP A 217 -0.43 -23.49 23.14
C ASP A 217 -1.44 -24.11 24.15
N LEU A 218 -2.45 -23.34 24.57
CA LEU A 218 -3.52 -23.82 25.44
C LEU A 218 -4.35 -24.93 24.78
N LEU A 219 -4.71 -24.77 23.51
CA LEU A 219 -5.47 -25.76 22.76
C LEU A 219 -4.70 -27.08 22.61
N GLU A 220 -3.39 -27.00 22.32
CA GLU A 220 -2.52 -28.18 22.25
C GLU A 220 -2.47 -28.91 23.60
N ASN A 221 -2.30 -28.17 24.70
CA ASN A 221 -2.30 -28.73 26.05
C ASN A 221 -3.62 -29.43 26.39
N VAL A 222 -4.77 -28.82 26.08
CA VAL A 222 -6.09 -29.42 26.34
C VAL A 222 -6.31 -30.70 25.52
N LYS A 223 -5.87 -30.71 24.25
CA LYS A 223 -5.90 -31.91 23.40
C LYS A 223 -5.04 -33.03 23.96
N GLU A 224 -3.83 -32.72 24.43
CA GLU A 224 -2.94 -33.71 25.04
C GLU A 224 -3.54 -34.30 26.33
N ILE A 225 -4.16 -33.47 27.17
CA ILE A 225 -4.85 -33.92 28.39
C ILE A 225 -6.01 -34.87 28.02
N LYS A 226 -6.81 -34.52 27.01
CA LYS A 226 -7.94 -35.33 26.54
C LYS A 226 -7.50 -36.69 26.01
N GLU A 227 -6.48 -36.72 25.15
CA GLU A 227 -5.92 -37.97 24.62
C GLU A 227 -5.43 -38.88 25.76
N LYS A 228 -4.75 -38.31 26.76
CA LYS A 228 -4.28 -39.08 27.92
C LYS A 228 -5.40 -39.55 28.84
N GLU A 229 -6.48 -38.79 28.98
CA GLU A 229 -7.66 -39.22 29.73
C GLU A 229 -8.38 -40.38 29.01
N GLU A 230 -8.47 -40.35 27.68
CA GLU A 230 -8.99 -41.45 26.87
C GLU A 230 -8.14 -42.72 26.99
N GLU A 231 -6.80 -42.59 26.95
CA GLU A 231 -5.87 -43.69 27.19
C GLU A 231 -6.02 -44.26 28.61
N LEU A 232 -6.15 -43.38 29.61
CA LEU A 232 -6.34 -43.77 30.99
C LEU A 232 -7.66 -44.53 31.17
N GLN A 233 -8.77 -44.02 30.62
CA GLN A 233 -10.08 -44.67 30.63
C GLN A 233 -10.06 -46.06 29.98
N ALA A 234 -9.31 -46.23 28.88
CA ALA A 234 -9.13 -47.53 28.26
C ALA A 234 -8.36 -48.50 29.17
N SER A 235 -7.30 -48.01 29.82
CA SER A 235 -6.46 -48.83 30.72
C SER A 235 -7.17 -49.23 32.01
N THR A 236 -7.96 -48.35 32.62
CA THR A 236 -8.74 -48.64 33.83
C THR A 236 -9.85 -49.64 33.55
N LYS A 237 -10.48 -49.53 32.38
CA LYS A 237 -11.45 -50.53 31.89
C LYS A 237 -10.80 -51.91 31.69
N GLU A 238 -9.58 -51.99 31.20
CA GLU A 238 -8.85 -53.27 31.09
C GLU A 238 -8.56 -53.87 32.47
N ALA A 239 -8.05 -53.06 33.40
CA ALA A 239 -7.77 -53.48 34.77
C ALA A 239 -9.04 -53.97 35.51
N GLU A 240 -10.17 -53.28 35.33
CA GLU A 240 -11.48 -53.67 35.85
C GLU A 240 -11.93 -55.03 35.30
N ASN A 241 -11.84 -55.23 33.98
CA ASN A 241 -12.19 -56.52 33.33
C ASN A 241 -11.32 -57.68 33.85
N ASN A 242 -10.07 -57.40 34.18
CA ASN A 242 -9.13 -58.35 34.76
C ASN A 242 -9.30 -58.55 36.28
N ASN A 243 -10.22 -57.81 36.92
CA ASN A 243 -10.40 -57.75 38.38
C ASN A 243 -9.09 -57.40 39.12
N ASN A 244 -8.27 -56.54 38.53
CA ASN A 244 -6.96 -56.16 39.07
C ASN A 244 -7.04 -54.85 39.87
N THR A 245 -7.43 -54.97 41.14
CA THR A 245 -7.57 -53.81 42.05
C THR A 245 -6.26 -53.06 42.29
N GLU A 246 -5.12 -53.76 42.33
CA GLU A 246 -3.80 -53.11 42.53
C GLU A 246 -3.45 -52.18 41.36
N GLU A 247 -3.78 -52.59 40.13
CA GLU A 247 -3.55 -51.80 38.91
C GLU A 247 -4.49 -50.58 38.83
N LEU A 248 -5.77 -50.74 39.22
CA LEU A 248 -6.69 -49.59 39.35
C LEU A 248 -6.16 -48.55 40.35
N GLN A 249 -5.64 -49.00 41.49
CA GLN A 249 -5.04 -48.10 42.50
C GLN A 249 -3.77 -47.42 41.99
N GLU A 250 -2.95 -48.09 41.20
CA GLU A 250 -1.78 -47.48 40.56
C GLU A 250 -2.18 -46.37 39.57
N LYS A 251 -3.27 -46.58 38.81
CA LYS A 251 -3.83 -45.60 37.87
C LYS A 251 -4.41 -44.33 38.52
N SER A 252 -4.66 -44.34 39.83
CA SER A 252 -5.07 -43.12 40.55
C SER A 252 -4.01 -42.00 40.52
N ALA A 253 -2.72 -42.36 40.43
CA ALA A 253 -1.64 -41.38 40.30
C ALA A 253 -1.62 -40.72 38.92
N ASP A 254 -1.84 -41.51 37.86
CA ASP A 254 -1.97 -41.01 36.48
C ASP A 254 -3.17 -40.03 36.38
N GLN A 255 -4.31 -40.38 37.01
CA GLN A 255 -5.50 -39.51 37.06
C GLN A 255 -5.24 -38.18 37.78
N ALA A 256 -4.51 -38.21 38.91
CA ALA A 256 -4.16 -37.00 39.65
C ALA A 256 -3.17 -36.09 38.90
N GLU A 257 -2.28 -36.65 38.07
CA GLU A 257 -1.42 -35.86 37.18
C GLU A 257 -2.25 -35.12 36.12
N LEU A 258 -3.24 -35.79 35.53
CA LEU A 258 -4.16 -35.17 34.56
C LEU A 258 -5.03 -34.09 35.20
N GLU A 259 -5.52 -34.31 36.42
CA GLU A 259 -6.22 -33.27 37.20
C GLU A 259 -5.34 -32.02 37.38
N GLY A 260 -4.07 -32.21 37.77
CA GLY A 260 -3.12 -31.11 37.94
C GLY A 260 -2.87 -30.32 36.64
N LYS A 261 -2.66 -31.01 35.52
CA LYS A 261 -2.52 -30.38 34.20
C LYS A 261 -3.78 -29.64 33.76
N THR A 262 -4.95 -30.19 34.08
CA THR A 262 -6.24 -29.55 33.81
C THR A 262 -6.40 -28.27 34.64
N ALA A 263 -5.89 -28.23 35.88
CA ALA A 263 -5.86 -27.03 36.71
C ALA A 263 -4.95 -25.93 36.14
N GLU A 264 -3.77 -26.30 35.61
CA GLU A 264 -2.86 -25.38 34.90
C GLU A 264 -3.56 -24.81 33.67
N ALA A 265 -4.15 -25.67 32.82
CA ALA A 265 -4.92 -25.25 31.66
C ALA A 265 -6.11 -24.34 32.02
N THR A 266 -6.80 -24.60 33.14
CA THR A 266 -7.88 -23.73 33.65
C THR A 266 -7.38 -22.34 34.01
N SER A 267 -6.19 -22.26 34.61
CA SER A 267 -5.56 -20.99 34.98
C SER A 267 -5.18 -20.19 33.72
N SER A 268 -4.56 -20.85 32.74
CA SER A 268 -4.25 -20.24 31.45
C SER A 268 -5.50 -19.79 30.69
N ALA A 269 -6.57 -20.57 30.67
CA ALA A 269 -7.85 -20.16 30.08
C ALA A 269 -8.43 -18.90 30.77
N SER A 270 -8.27 -18.79 32.08
CA SER A 270 -8.72 -17.61 32.84
C SER A 270 -7.85 -16.38 32.55
N GLU A 271 -6.54 -16.55 32.41
CA GLU A 271 -5.60 -15.48 32.03
C GLU A 271 -5.87 -14.96 30.61
N GLN A 272 -6.31 -15.84 29.69
CA GLN A 272 -6.68 -15.48 28.32
C GLN A 272 -8.15 -15.01 28.18
N GLU A 273 -8.83 -14.74 29.31
CA GLU A 273 -10.22 -14.26 29.34
C GLU A 273 -11.22 -15.18 28.59
N LEU A 274 -11.05 -16.50 28.71
CA LEU A 274 -11.94 -17.52 28.15
C LEU A 274 -12.88 -18.11 29.22
N PRO A 275 -14.00 -17.46 29.57
CA PRO A 275 -14.88 -17.91 30.65
C PRO A 275 -15.53 -19.27 30.37
N GLU A 276 -15.87 -19.56 29.11
CA GLU A 276 -16.52 -20.81 28.72
C GLU A 276 -15.55 -21.98 28.77
N ALA A 277 -14.33 -21.82 28.24
CA ALA A 277 -13.28 -22.82 28.34
C ALA A 277 -12.86 -23.06 29.79
N ALA A 278 -12.67 -21.99 30.59
CA ALA A 278 -12.31 -22.12 31.99
C ALA A 278 -13.39 -22.85 32.81
N ALA A 279 -14.68 -22.59 32.54
CA ALA A 279 -15.79 -23.30 33.18
C ALA A 279 -15.81 -24.78 32.81
N ALA A 280 -15.64 -25.12 31.53
CA ALA A 280 -15.58 -26.49 31.05
C ALA A 280 -14.37 -27.25 31.65
N LEU A 281 -13.18 -26.65 31.69
CA LEU A 281 -11.99 -27.23 32.30
C LEU A 281 -12.15 -27.44 33.82
N THR A 282 -12.85 -26.52 34.50
CA THR A 282 -13.18 -26.69 35.94
C THR A 282 -14.09 -27.89 36.17
N GLU A 283 -15.09 -28.11 35.30
CA GLU A 283 -15.96 -29.27 35.37
C GLU A 283 -15.22 -30.57 35.03
N ALA A 284 -14.29 -30.54 34.07
CA ALA A 284 -13.41 -31.67 33.73
C ALA A 284 -12.54 -32.06 34.93
N MET A 285 -11.90 -31.08 35.57
CA MET A 285 -11.08 -31.28 36.76
C MET A 285 -11.88 -31.90 37.91
N ALA A 286 -13.11 -31.45 38.15
CA ALA A 286 -13.99 -32.03 39.17
C ALA A 286 -14.35 -33.49 38.87
N ALA A 287 -14.56 -33.84 37.60
CA ALA A 287 -14.85 -35.21 37.18
C ALA A 287 -13.60 -36.11 37.27
N MET A 288 -12.41 -35.59 36.96
CA MET A 288 -11.14 -36.29 37.16
C MET A 288 -10.85 -36.56 38.65
N ALA A 289 -11.15 -35.60 39.53
CA ALA A 289 -10.98 -35.78 40.97
C ALA A 289 -11.90 -36.89 41.51
N GLU A 290 -13.14 -36.98 41.02
CA GLU A 290 -14.08 -38.07 41.33
C GLU A 290 -13.52 -39.42 40.85
N ALA A 291 -13.12 -39.51 39.59
CA ALA A 291 -12.50 -40.72 39.03
C ALA A 291 -11.24 -41.14 39.80
N GLY A 292 -10.39 -40.18 40.19
CA GLY A 292 -9.16 -40.43 40.93
C GLY A 292 -9.40 -40.98 42.33
N ALA A 293 -10.43 -40.48 43.02
CA ALA A 293 -10.84 -40.99 44.32
C ALA A 293 -11.34 -42.44 44.26
N ASP A 294 -12.13 -42.76 43.22
CA ASP A 294 -12.65 -44.10 43.01
C ASP A 294 -11.54 -45.08 42.63
N LEU A 295 -10.62 -44.69 41.74
CA LEU A 295 -9.43 -45.47 41.38
C LEU A 295 -8.56 -45.76 42.61
N ALA A 296 -8.37 -44.79 43.51
CA ALA A 296 -7.63 -44.98 44.75
C ALA A 296 -8.35 -45.96 45.72
N ALA A 297 -9.69 -45.99 45.68
CA ALA A 297 -10.49 -47.00 46.39
C ALA A 297 -10.44 -48.40 45.73
N GLY A 298 -9.87 -48.49 44.52
CA GLY A 298 -9.80 -49.73 43.74
C GLY A 298 -11.06 -50.00 42.92
N GLU A 299 -11.90 -48.98 42.72
CA GLU A 299 -13.11 -49.01 41.90
C GLU A 299 -12.86 -48.22 40.60
N ASN A 300 -13.60 -48.51 39.53
CA ASN A 300 -13.52 -47.77 38.27
C ASN A 300 -14.82 -46.98 38.07
N SER A 301 -14.69 -45.71 37.68
CA SER A 301 -15.82 -44.81 37.42
C SER A 301 -15.77 -44.31 35.98
N PRO A 302 -16.13 -45.17 35.00
CA PRO A 302 -16.05 -44.82 33.59
C PRO A 302 -16.96 -43.64 33.22
N GLU A 303 -18.06 -43.42 33.95
CA GLU A 303 -18.93 -42.26 33.76
C GLU A 303 -18.25 -40.95 34.15
N ALA A 304 -17.43 -40.94 35.22
CA ALA A 304 -16.69 -39.75 35.65
C ALA A 304 -15.55 -39.43 34.65
N GLN A 305 -14.82 -40.45 34.20
CA GLN A 305 -13.78 -40.29 33.17
C GLN A 305 -14.40 -39.84 31.83
N GLN A 306 -15.55 -40.38 31.43
CA GLN A 306 -16.23 -39.93 30.22
C GLN A 306 -16.68 -38.47 30.34
N LYS A 307 -17.22 -38.08 31.50
CA LYS A 307 -17.59 -36.70 31.77
C LYS A 307 -16.39 -35.76 31.69
N ALA A 308 -15.21 -36.18 32.17
CA ALA A 308 -13.97 -35.41 32.02
C ALA A 308 -13.61 -35.22 30.54
N ILE A 309 -13.63 -36.29 29.73
CA ILE A 309 -13.37 -36.25 28.28
C ILE A 309 -14.36 -35.33 27.55
N ASP A 310 -15.65 -35.46 27.85
CA ASP A 310 -16.70 -34.62 27.25
C ASP A 310 -16.44 -33.13 27.56
N LYS A 311 -16.05 -32.82 28.80
CA LYS A 311 -15.78 -31.44 29.23
C LYS A 311 -14.47 -30.87 28.69
N LEU A 312 -13.45 -31.71 28.52
CA LEU A 312 -12.25 -31.31 27.78
C LEU A 312 -12.58 -31.03 26.30
N SER A 313 -13.52 -31.77 25.71
CA SER A 313 -14.00 -31.50 24.35
C SER A 313 -14.80 -30.19 24.25
N ASP A 314 -15.63 -29.87 25.25
CA ASP A 314 -16.32 -28.57 25.33
C ASP A 314 -15.29 -27.42 25.42
N ALA A 315 -14.24 -27.58 26.22
CA ALA A 315 -13.16 -26.58 26.34
C ALA A 315 -12.36 -26.44 25.03
N GLU A 316 -12.02 -27.55 24.38
CA GLU A 316 -11.33 -27.58 23.08
C GLU A 316 -12.13 -26.80 22.02
N GLN A 317 -13.44 -26.98 21.98
CA GLN A 317 -14.33 -26.27 21.07
C GLN A 317 -14.34 -24.76 21.37
N ALA A 318 -14.54 -24.37 22.62
CA ALA A 318 -14.58 -22.96 23.02
C ALA A 318 -13.25 -22.23 22.73
N ILE A 319 -12.11 -22.89 22.97
CA ILE A 319 -10.80 -22.33 22.63
C ILE A 319 -10.65 -22.19 21.12
N SER A 320 -11.04 -23.21 20.34
CA SER A 320 -10.93 -23.20 18.88
C SER A 320 -11.78 -22.11 18.24
N GLU A 321 -13.02 -21.94 18.70
CA GLU A 321 -13.92 -20.88 18.23
C GLU A 321 -13.33 -19.48 18.47
N LYS A 322 -12.77 -19.22 19.66
CA LYS A 322 -12.10 -17.94 19.95
C LYS A 322 -10.86 -17.73 19.08
N LEU A 323 -10.12 -18.81 18.81
CA LEU A 323 -8.90 -18.77 18.00
C LEU A 323 -9.23 -18.42 16.55
N ASP A 324 -10.31 -18.97 16.00
CA ASP A 324 -10.81 -18.63 14.67
C ASP A 324 -11.26 -17.15 14.61
N GLU A 325 -11.99 -16.66 15.63
CA GLU A 325 -12.37 -15.23 15.72
C GLU A 325 -11.17 -14.29 15.73
N LEU A 326 -10.12 -14.62 16.50
CA LEU A 326 -8.91 -13.80 16.57
C LEU A 326 -8.11 -13.85 15.27
N LYS A 327 -8.06 -15.00 14.59
CA LYS A 327 -7.43 -15.11 13.27
C LYS A 327 -8.15 -14.27 12.22
N GLU A 328 -9.48 -14.27 12.24
CA GLU A 328 -10.29 -13.41 11.37
C GLU A 328 -10.02 -11.93 11.67
N SER A 329 -9.95 -11.55 12.95
CA SER A 329 -9.61 -10.18 13.36
C SER A 329 -8.19 -9.76 12.94
N ALA A 330 -7.21 -10.67 13.02
CA ALA A 330 -5.85 -10.42 12.54
C ALA A 330 -5.78 -10.21 11.03
N GLN A 331 -6.56 -10.99 10.27
CA GLN A 331 -6.67 -10.82 8.83
C GLN A 331 -7.37 -9.49 8.46
N GLU A 332 -8.43 -9.12 9.18
CA GLU A 332 -9.10 -7.82 9.02
C GLU A 332 -8.13 -6.66 9.29
N LEU A 333 -7.32 -6.76 10.35
CA LEU A 333 -6.28 -5.77 10.68
C LEU A 333 -5.23 -5.63 9.56
N ALA A 334 -4.76 -6.75 9.02
CA ALA A 334 -3.80 -6.73 7.91
C ALA A 334 -4.39 -6.06 6.66
N ASN A 335 -5.65 -6.36 6.33
CA ASN A 335 -6.35 -5.73 5.21
C ASN A 335 -6.52 -4.22 5.43
N LEU A 336 -6.85 -3.78 6.64
CA LEU A 336 -6.96 -2.36 6.98
C LEU A 336 -5.63 -1.62 6.84
N ASN A 337 -4.53 -2.23 7.31
CA ASN A 337 -3.19 -1.65 7.15
C ASN A 337 -2.80 -1.52 5.68
N GLU A 338 -3.14 -2.50 4.83
CA GLU A 338 -2.94 -2.40 3.37
C GLU A 338 -3.76 -1.26 2.76
N LEU A 339 -5.01 -1.07 3.20
CA LEU A 339 -5.85 0.05 2.75
C LEU A 339 -5.27 1.41 3.16
N ILE A 340 -4.75 1.53 4.38
CA ILE A 340 -4.08 2.74 4.87
C ILE A 340 -2.82 3.01 4.02
N GLU A 341 -1.99 2.01 3.78
CA GLU A 341 -0.78 2.13 2.94
C GLU A 341 -1.11 2.58 1.51
N LYS A 342 -2.22 2.10 0.94
CA LYS A 342 -2.73 2.55 -0.38
C LYS A 342 -3.30 3.98 -0.34
N LEU A 343 -3.89 4.40 0.77
CA LEU A 343 -4.51 5.72 0.92
C LEU A 343 -3.48 6.86 1.08
N GLU A 344 -2.36 6.59 1.76
CA GLU A 344 -1.30 7.58 1.98
C GLU A 344 -0.78 8.27 0.70
N PRO A 345 -0.39 7.54 -0.37
CA PRO A 345 0.04 8.18 -1.61
C PRO A 345 -1.09 8.97 -2.28
N ILE A 346 -2.35 8.53 -2.16
CA ILE A 346 -3.51 9.25 -2.72
C ILE A 346 -3.68 10.61 -2.02
N ILE A 347 -3.54 10.65 -0.69
CA ILE A 347 -3.61 11.89 0.10
C ILE A 347 -2.48 12.85 -0.31
N GLU A 348 -1.25 12.33 -0.42
CA GLU A 348 -0.09 13.14 -0.79
C GLU A 348 -0.19 13.67 -2.22
N ASP A 349 -0.63 12.84 -3.17
CA ASP A 349 -0.87 13.26 -4.55
C ASP A 349 -2.01 14.28 -4.65
N GLN A 350 -3.10 14.13 -3.87
CA GLN A 350 -4.16 15.14 -3.79
C GLN A 350 -3.59 16.48 -3.30
N LYS A 351 -2.80 16.46 -2.23
CA LYS A 351 -2.17 17.68 -1.68
C LYS A 351 -1.26 18.36 -2.70
N ASN A 352 -0.40 17.61 -3.38
CA ASN A 352 0.47 18.14 -4.44
C ASN A 352 -0.31 18.73 -5.62
N LEU A 353 -1.47 18.13 -5.93
CA LEU A 353 -2.36 18.61 -6.98
C LEU A 353 -3.09 19.90 -6.57
N ASN A 354 -3.46 20.06 -5.30
CA ASN A 354 -4.01 21.31 -4.76
C ASN A 354 -2.99 22.45 -4.88
N GLU A 355 -1.73 22.21 -4.51
CA GLU A 355 -0.65 23.20 -4.63
C GLU A 355 -0.43 23.60 -6.11
N SER A 356 -0.34 22.61 -7.00
CA SER A 356 -0.17 22.85 -8.43
C SER A 356 -1.35 23.60 -9.07
N THR A 357 -2.56 23.37 -8.55
CA THR A 357 -3.78 24.08 -8.97
C THR A 357 -3.78 25.52 -8.48
N ALA A 358 -3.41 25.76 -7.21
CA ALA A 358 -3.26 27.10 -6.66
C ALA A 358 -2.25 27.95 -7.46
N ASP A 359 -1.11 27.37 -7.82
CA ASP A 359 -0.07 27.99 -8.67
C ASP A 359 -0.55 28.31 -10.10
N SER A 360 -1.63 27.66 -10.56
CA SER A 360 -2.22 27.89 -11.88
C SER A 360 -3.27 29.01 -11.90
N ILE A 361 -3.67 29.52 -10.74
CA ILE A 361 -4.64 30.62 -10.62
C ILE A 361 -3.94 31.93 -11.01
N PRO A 362 -4.43 32.67 -12.03
CA PRO A 362 -3.77 33.90 -12.48
C PRO A 362 -3.77 34.99 -11.40
N GLN A 363 -2.60 35.50 -11.04
CA GLN A 363 -2.47 36.72 -10.24
C GLN A 363 -2.62 37.96 -11.14
N ASP A 364 -3.54 38.86 -10.77
CA ASP A 364 -3.83 40.18 -11.34
C ASP A 364 -3.24 40.52 -12.74
N GLY A 365 -4.08 40.37 -13.78
CA GLY A 365 -3.97 41.16 -15.02
C GLY A 365 -3.20 40.53 -16.19
N GLU A 366 -2.51 39.41 -16.02
CA GLU A 366 -1.95 38.65 -17.14
C GLU A 366 -2.86 37.47 -17.51
N ALA A 367 -3.67 37.65 -18.54
CA ALA A 367 -4.43 36.56 -19.14
C ALA A 367 -3.48 35.63 -19.91
N GLN A 368 -2.95 34.62 -19.22
CA GLN A 368 -2.58 33.36 -19.83
C GLN A 368 -3.36 32.25 -19.14
N ASN A 369 -4.61 32.06 -19.58
CA ASN A 369 -5.32 30.80 -19.36
C ASN A 369 -4.57 29.75 -20.19
N ASP A 370 -3.56 29.13 -19.59
CA ASP A 370 -2.77 28.07 -20.21
C ASP A 370 -3.61 26.79 -20.20
N SER A 371 -4.58 26.75 -21.11
CA SER A 371 -5.57 25.67 -21.23
C SER A 371 -4.92 24.28 -21.31
N GLU A 372 -3.67 24.19 -21.76
CA GLU A 372 -2.90 22.93 -21.74
C GLU A 372 -2.55 22.50 -20.31
N LYS A 373 -2.05 23.42 -19.46
CA LYS A 373 -1.73 23.14 -18.05
C LYS A 373 -2.97 22.78 -17.22
N SER A 374 -4.10 23.47 -17.46
CA SER A 374 -5.37 23.16 -16.78
C SER A 374 -5.91 21.77 -17.17
N ASN A 375 -5.73 21.37 -18.43
CA ASN A 375 -6.14 20.04 -18.90
C ASN A 375 -5.23 18.91 -18.38
N GLU A 376 -3.94 19.18 -18.18
CA GLU A 376 -3.02 18.24 -17.53
C GLU A 376 -3.42 18.02 -16.07
N LEU A 377 -3.67 19.10 -15.31
CA LEU A 377 -4.18 19.02 -13.93
C LEU A 377 -5.51 18.28 -13.85
N ALA A 378 -6.43 18.52 -14.80
CA ALA A 378 -7.70 17.81 -14.87
C ALA A 378 -7.54 16.30 -15.08
N SER A 379 -6.54 15.89 -15.87
CA SER A 379 -6.24 14.49 -16.14
C SER A 379 -5.66 13.82 -14.88
N SER A 380 -4.70 14.46 -14.22
CA SER A 380 -4.17 13.98 -12.94
C SER A 380 -5.25 13.90 -11.86
N GLN A 381 -6.15 14.88 -11.79
CA GLN A 381 -7.27 14.86 -10.85
C GLN A 381 -8.22 13.68 -11.11
N LYS A 382 -8.41 13.33 -12.38
CA LYS A 382 -9.26 12.21 -12.77
C LYS A 382 -8.62 10.87 -12.43
N ASP A 383 -7.33 10.71 -12.70
CA ASP A 383 -6.61 9.48 -12.34
C ASP A 383 -6.66 9.24 -10.83
N LEU A 384 -6.53 10.30 -10.03
CA LEU A 384 -6.67 10.23 -8.58
C LEU A 384 -8.09 9.89 -8.11
N GLN A 385 -9.10 10.41 -8.81
CA GLN A 385 -10.51 10.09 -8.57
C GLN A 385 -10.82 8.61 -8.81
N GLU A 386 -10.28 8.03 -9.90
CA GLU A 386 -10.45 6.61 -10.22
C GLU A 386 -9.79 5.74 -9.12
N GLN A 387 -8.56 6.07 -8.69
CA GLN A 387 -7.89 5.37 -7.58
C GLN A 387 -8.67 5.46 -6.26
N THR A 388 -9.19 6.65 -5.94
CA THR A 388 -9.99 6.86 -4.72
C THR A 388 -11.30 6.07 -4.77
N SER A 389 -11.93 5.98 -5.94
CA SER A 389 -13.15 5.17 -6.12
C SER A 389 -12.87 3.67 -5.98
N GLU A 390 -11.77 3.18 -6.55
CA GLU A 390 -11.37 1.77 -6.39
C GLU A 390 -11.09 1.44 -4.93
N LEU A 391 -10.40 2.34 -4.21
CA LEU A 391 -10.12 2.16 -2.80
C LEU A 391 -11.40 2.24 -1.93
N ALA A 392 -12.40 3.04 -2.32
CA ALA A 392 -13.70 3.06 -1.65
C ALA A 392 -14.43 1.70 -1.76
N ASP A 393 -14.36 1.06 -2.92
CA ASP A 393 -14.92 -0.28 -3.14
C ASP A 393 -14.18 -1.33 -2.29
N GLU A 394 -12.85 -1.28 -2.23
CA GLU A 394 -12.04 -2.17 -1.37
C GLU A 394 -12.32 -1.96 0.12
N ALA A 395 -12.52 -0.71 0.56
CA ALA A 395 -12.81 -0.37 1.95
C ALA A 395 -14.22 -0.79 2.39
N SER A 396 -15.16 -1.03 1.47
CA SER A 396 -16.57 -1.29 1.77
C SER A 396 -16.82 -2.50 2.68
N SER A 397 -15.97 -3.52 2.61
CA SER A 397 -16.05 -4.70 3.47
C SER A 397 -15.33 -4.55 4.82
N ALA A 398 -14.40 -3.59 4.92
CA ALA A 398 -13.54 -3.41 6.10
C ALA A 398 -14.01 -2.27 7.02
N SER A 399 -14.50 -1.16 6.44
CA SER A 399 -15.03 -0.01 7.18
C SER A 399 -16.06 0.75 6.34
N GLU A 400 -17.34 0.64 6.70
CA GLU A 400 -18.44 1.38 6.04
C GLU A 400 -18.21 2.90 6.14
N LYS A 401 -17.70 3.38 7.28
CA LYS A 401 -17.38 4.80 7.49
C LYS A 401 -16.30 5.25 6.51
N ALA A 402 -15.16 4.56 6.44
CA ALA A 402 -14.09 4.91 5.53
C ALA A 402 -14.51 4.84 4.06
N ALA A 403 -15.28 3.81 3.68
CA ALA A 403 -15.79 3.66 2.32
C ALA A 403 -16.70 4.84 1.91
N ASN A 404 -17.55 5.31 2.82
CA ASN A 404 -18.40 6.47 2.56
C ASN A 404 -17.56 7.76 2.37
N GLU A 405 -16.59 8.00 3.25
CA GLU A 405 -15.69 9.17 3.12
C GLU A 405 -14.87 9.12 1.83
N LEU A 406 -14.33 7.96 1.45
CA LEU A 406 -13.63 7.78 0.16
C LEU A 406 -14.56 8.01 -1.04
N ALA A 407 -15.83 7.60 -0.96
CA ALA A 407 -16.80 7.85 -2.00
C ALA A 407 -17.15 9.36 -2.12
N GLU A 408 -17.26 10.07 -0.99
CA GLU A 408 -17.43 11.53 -0.98
C GLU A 408 -16.21 12.25 -1.57
N ALA A 409 -15.00 11.82 -1.18
CA ALA A 409 -13.75 12.32 -1.74
C ALA A 409 -13.72 12.14 -3.25
N SER A 410 -14.03 10.94 -3.75
CA SER A 410 -14.07 10.62 -5.18
C SER A 410 -15.07 11.52 -5.94
N SER A 411 -16.26 11.78 -5.37
CA SER A 411 -17.25 12.67 -5.98
C SER A 411 -16.77 14.13 -6.06
N LYS A 412 -16.05 14.62 -5.05
CA LYS A 412 -15.48 15.97 -5.03
C LYS A 412 -14.30 16.07 -6.00
N GLN A 413 -13.48 15.02 -6.12
CA GLN A 413 -12.40 14.94 -7.12
C GLN A 413 -12.94 14.92 -8.56
N GLU A 414 -14.06 14.24 -8.82
CA GLU A 414 -14.72 14.26 -10.14
C GLU A 414 -15.19 15.67 -10.52
N SER A 415 -15.75 16.38 -9.53
CA SER A 415 -16.20 17.77 -9.68
C SER A 415 -15.01 18.69 -9.97
N ALA A 416 -13.93 18.60 -9.20
CA ALA A 416 -12.69 19.33 -9.44
C ALA A 416 -12.08 19.04 -10.82
N SER A 417 -12.05 17.78 -11.26
CA SER A 417 -11.56 17.41 -12.59
C SER A 417 -12.38 18.06 -13.71
N SER A 418 -13.70 18.11 -13.55
CA SER A 418 -14.61 18.75 -14.50
C SER A 418 -14.37 20.26 -14.60
N GLU A 419 -14.13 20.93 -13.48
CA GLU A 419 -13.85 22.36 -13.43
C GLU A 419 -12.47 22.70 -14.00
N LEU A 420 -11.43 21.91 -13.69
CA LEU A 420 -10.11 22.02 -14.31
C LEU A 420 -10.16 21.80 -15.83
N SER A 421 -10.98 20.85 -16.30
CA SER A 421 -11.21 20.62 -17.74
C SER A 421 -11.90 21.80 -18.43
N SER A 422 -12.64 22.61 -17.66
CA SER A 422 -13.28 23.83 -18.15
C SER A 422 -12.36 25.05 -18.16
N GLY A 423 -11.13 24.91 -17.63
CA GLY A 423 -10.16 26.00 -17.52
C GLY A 423 -10.44 26.93 -16.34
N GLU A 424 -11.07 26.42 -15.28
CA GLU A 424 -11.46 27.17 -14.08
C GLU A 424 -10.76 26.62 -12.81
N PRO A 425 -9.43 26.80 -12.65
CA PRO A 425 -8.69 26.28 -11.49
C PRO A 425 -9.12 26.92 -10.15
N ALA A 426 -9.65 28.15 -10.18
CA ALA A 426 -10.16 28.81 -8.99
C ALA A 426 -11.46 28.18 -8.46
N SER A 427 -12.27 27.58 -9.35
CA SER A 427 -13.49 26.85 -8.95
C SER A 427 -13.11 25.49 -8.36
N ALA A 428 -12.09 24.83 -8.93
CA ALA A 428 -11.66 23.49 -8.55
C ALA A 428 -10.98 23.40 -7.18
N ALA A 429 -10.22 24.45 -6.78
CA ALA A 429 -9.45 24.44 -5.54
C ALA A 429 -10.29 24.18 -4.25
N PRO A 430 -11.48 24.77 -4.08
CA PRO A 430 -12.42 24.39 -3.01
C PRO A 430 -12.80 22.90 -2.99
N GLU A 431 -13.17 22.32 -4.13
CA GLU A 431 -13.57 20.90 -4.23
C GLU A 431 -12.39 19.97 -3.92
N GLN A 432 -11.20 20.33 -4.41
CA GLN A 432 -9.94 19.66 -4.11
C GLN A 432 -9.57 19.68 -2.62
N SER A 433 -9.81 20.80 -1.94
CA SER A 433 -9.59 20.92 -0.50
C SER A 433 -10.62 20.11 0.30
N ALA A 434 -11.88 20.07 -0.16
CA ALA A 434 -12.91 19.27 0.47
C ALA A 434 -12.63 17.77 0.30
N ALA A 435 -12.19 17.33 -0.88
CA ALA A 435 -11.76 15.96 -1.12
C ALA A 435 -10.59 15.56 -0.20
N LEU A 436 -9.60 16.44 -0.02
CA LEU A 436 -8.48 16.17 0.87
C LEU A 436 -8.93 15.98 2.34
N ASN A 437 -9.93 16.73 2.81
CA ASN A 437 -10.48 16.54 4.15
C ASN A 437 -11.12 15.15 4.28
N ASP A 438 -11.99 14.77 3.35
CA ASP A 438 -12.64 13.45 3.35
C ASP A 438 -11.62 12.30 3.28
N LEU A 439 -10.56 12.42 2.49
CA LEU A 439 -9.49 11.40 2.44
C LEU A 439 -8.81 11.24 3.80
N ASN A 440 -8.59 12.33 4.55
CA ASN A 440 -8.04 12.28 5.90
C ASN A 440 -9.06 11.70 6.91
N GLU A 441 -10.35 12.01 6.76
CA GLU A 441 -11.41 11.42 7.57
C GLU A 441 -11.55 9.90 7.32
N ALA A 442 -11.39 9.46 6.07
CA ALA A 442 -11.31 8.06 5.70
C ALA A 442 -10.11 7.36 6.35
N LYS A 443 -8.92 7.99 6.30
CA LYS A 443 -7.71 7.48 6.95
C LYS A 443 -7.93 7.30 8.46
N ALA A 444 -8.46 8.32 9.12
CA ALA A 444 -8.77 8.26 10.55
C ALA A 444 -9.76 7.14 10.89
N ALA A 445 -10.78 6.92 10.05
CA ALA A 445 -11.75 5.84 10.24
C ALA A 445 -11.14 4.44 10.05
N LEU A 446 -10.17 4.28 9.14
CA LEU A 446 -9.43 3.02 8.97
C LEU A 446 -8.50 2.76 10.16
N GLU A 447 -7.78 3.79 10.63
CA GLU A 447 -6.88 3.72 11.79
C GLU A 447 -7.63 3.42 13.09
N GLU A 448 -8.80 4.03 13.29
CA GLU A 448 -9.70 3.77 14.42
C GLU A 448 -10.07 2.27 14.46
N ARG A 449 -10.52 1.72 13.32
CA ARG A 449 -10.89 0.31 13.21
C ARG A 449 -9.69 -0.63 13.39
N ALA A 450 -8.53 -0.27 12.84
CA ALA A 450 -7.29 -1.02 13.00
C ALA A 450 -6.87 -1.08 14.48
N SER A 451 -6.99 0.03 15.20
CA SER A 451 -6.70 0.11 16.64
C SER A 451 -7.62 -0.79 17.46
N GLU A 452 -8.94 -0.80 17.19
CA GLU A 452 -9.90 -1.70 17.86
C GLU A 452 -9.54 -3.18 17.69
N LEU A 453 -9.12 -3.58 16.49
CA LEU A 453 -8.73 -4.95 16.18
C LEU A 453 -7.38 -5.31 16.83
N ALA A 454 -6.42 -4.40 16.84
CA ALA A 454 -5.14 -4.57 17.53
C ALA A 454 -5.35 -4.79 19.05
N GLU A 455 -6.23 -4.02 19.68
CA GLU A 455 -6.59 -4.19 21.09
C GLU A 455 -7.25 -5.56 21.33
N ALA A 456 -8.18 -5.97 20.46
CA ALA A 456 -8.83 -7.28 20.55
C ALA A 456 -7.83 -8.45 20.48
N LEU A 457 -6.77 -8.29 19.67
CA LEU A 457 -5.66 -9.21 19.50
C LEU A 457 -4.69 -9.22 20.68
N GLY A 458 -4.84 -8.31 21.64
CA GLY A 458 -3.93 -8.19 22.79
C GLY A 458 -2.57 -7.62 22.40
N GLU A 459 -2.49 -6.92 21.27
CA GLU A 459 -1.34 -6.08 20.98
C GLU A 459 -1.44 -4.83 21.86
N GLU A 460 -0.51 -4.65 22.79
CA GLU A 460 -0.35 -3.36 23.46
C GLU A 460 -0.01 -2.34 22.36
N THR A 461 -1.00 -1.55 21.96
CA THR A 461 -0.82 -0.43 21.04
C THR A 461 0.03 0.62 21.75
N LEU A 462 1.35 0.56 21.52
CA LEU A 462 2.32 1.53 22.02
C LEU A 462 2.19 2.91 21.36
N ASN A 463 1.30 3.08 20.39
CA ASN A 463 0.93 4.36 19.81
C ASN A 463 -0.58 4.35 19.57
N ASP A 464 -1.33 4.90 20.53
CA ASP A 464 -2.77 5.09 20.42
C ASP A 464 -3.03 6.42 19.67
N PRO A 465 -3.44 6.40 18.38
CA PRO A 465 -3.71 7.62 17.62
C PRO A 465 -4.87 8.43 18.22
N SER A 466 -5.76 7.81 19.02
CA SER A 466 -6.80 8.53 19.76
C SER A 466 -6.19 9.41 20.85
N SER A 467 -5.17 8.92 21.57
CA SER A 467 -4.46 9.69 22.61
C SER A 467 -3.64 10.86 22.05
N LEU A 468 -3.05 10.70 20.84
CA LEU A 468 -2.34 11.78 20.15
C LEU A 468 -3.30 12.82 19.59
N SER A 469 -4.46 12.40 19.08
CA SER A 469 -5.53 13.29 18.61
C SER A 469 -6.14 14.08 19.77
N GLU A 470 -6.43 13.42 20.90
CA GLU A 470 -6.89 14.07 22.13
C GLU A 470 -5.84 15.06 22.67
N ALA A 471 -4.55 14.70 22.63
CA ALA A 471 -3.47 15.59 23.02
C ALA A 471 -3.37 16.82 22.11
N ALA A 472 -3.46 16.62 20.79
CA ALA A 472 -3.47 17.71 19.82
C ALA A 472 -4.66 18.65 20.03
N ALA A 473 -5.86 18.10 20.28
CA ALA A 473 -7.06 18.88 20.54
C ALA A 473 -6.94 19.73 21.81
N ALA A 474 -6.44 19.17 22.91
CA ALA A 474 -6.29 19.95 24.15
C ALA A 474 -5.15 20.98 24.07
N ILE A 475 -4.09 20.70 23.31
CA ILE A 475 -3.05 21.69 23.00
C ILE A 475 -3.63 22.85 22.19
N ALA A 476 -4.47 22.57 21.18
CA ALA A 476 -5.13 23.60 20.38
C ALA A 476 -6.10 24.46 21.22
N GLU A 477 -6.88 23.83 22.10
CA GLU A 477 -7.77 24.54 23.04
C GLU A 477 -6.98 25.46 24.00
N ALA A 478 -5.83 24.97 24.49
CA ALA A 478 -4.93 25.77 25.32
C ALA A 478 -4.30 26.92 24.55
N GLN A 479 -3.89 26.72 23.29
CA GLN A 479 -3.35 27.77 22.43
C GLN A 479 -4.38 28.87 22.13
N ALA A 480 -5.63 28.47 21.87
CA ALA A 480 -6.72 29.43 21.67
C ALA A 480 -6.98 30.27 22.92
N SER A 481 -7.00 29.63 24.09
CA SER A 481 -7.19 30.29 25.38
C SER A 481 -6.01 31.22 25.73
N VAL A 482 -4.76 30.83 25.45
CA VAL A 482 -3.59 31.71 25.61
C VAL A 482 -3.66 32.91 24.67
N SER A 483 -4.10 32.71 23.43
CA SER A 483 -4.27 33.80 22.46
C SER A 483 -5.31 34.83 22.93
N GLU A 484 -6.44 34.37 23.47
CA GLU A 484 -7.45 35.24 24.09
C GLU A 484 -6.87 36.03 25.27
N ALA A 485 -6.09 35.37 26.14
CA ALA A 485 -5.43 36.05 27.25
C ALA A 485 -4.42 37.11 26.80
N GLN A 486 -3.66 36.83 25.73
CA GLN A 486 -2.69 37.77 25.16
C GLN A 486 -3.36 39.00 24.55
N GLU A 487 -4.51 38.82 23.88
CA GLU A 487 -5.30 39.94 23.36
C GLU A 487 -5.79 40.85 24.50
N GLN A 488 -6.29 40.26 25.59
CA GLN A 488 -6.73 41.01 26.77
C GLN A 488 -5.58 41.75 27.46
N LEU A 489 -4.41 41.11 27.59
CA LEU A 489 -3.20 41.74 28.14
C LEU A 489 -2.67 42.87 27.25
N ALA A 490 -2.68 42.70 25.93
CA ALA A 490 -2.24 43.74 24.99
C ALA A 490 -3.20 44.95 24.99
N ALA A 491 -4.50 44.71 25.09
CA ALA A 491 -5.49 45.78 25.27
C ALA A 491 -5.26 46.52 26.60
N ALA A 492 -4.95 45.78 27.66
CA ALA A 492 -4.64 46.37 28.96
C ALA A 492 -3.33 47.17 28.95
N GLU A 493 -2.30 46.71 28.24
CA GLU A 493 -1.03 47.40 28.04
C GLU A 493 -1.24 48.73 27.30
N SER A 494 -2.04 48.74 26.23
CA SER A 494 -2.37 49.97 25.50
C SER A 494 -3.07 51.01 26.40
N ALA A 495 -4.02 50.57 27.22
CA ALA A 495 -4.71 51.45 28.16
C ALA A 495 -3.79 51.92 29.31
N ALA A 496 -2.89 51.04 29.78
CA ALA A 496 -1.90 51.39 30.79
C ALA A 496 -0.93 52.46 30.30
N ASN A 497 -0.50 52.38 29.02
CA ASN A 497 0.36 53.37 28.40
C ASN A 497 -0.32 54.74 28.25
N GLU A 498 -1.60 54.77 27.88
CA GLU A 498 -2.37 56.02 27.83
C GLU A 498 -2.52 56.65 29.23
N LEU A 499 -2.78 55.82 30.25
CA LEU A 499 -2.80 56.26 31.64
C LEU A 499 -1.42 56.71 32.13
N ALA A 500 -0.34 56.05 31.69
CA ALA A 500 1.03 56.42 32.04
C ALA A 500 1.40 57.81 31.47
N GLU A 501 1.01 58.11 30.23
CA GLU A 501 1.18 59.44 29.64
C GLU A 501 0.40 60.51 30.41
N ARG A 502 -0.85 60.19 30.80
CA ARG A 502 -1.69 61.09 31.60
C ARG A 502 -1.13 61.33 33.00
N GLN A 503 -0.65 60.29 33.66
CA GLN A 503 0.01 60.34 34.98
C GLN A 503 1.35 61.09 34.90
N LYS A 504 2.10 60.94 33.81
CA LYS A 504 3.34 61.69 33.57
C LYS A 504 3.08 63.18 33.35
N ALA A 505 2.05 63.54 32.57
CA ALA A 505 1.66 64.94 32.40
C ALA A 505 1.26 65.58 33.73
N LEU A 506 0.55 64.82 34.59
CA LEU A 506 0.25 65.25 35.95
C LEU A 506 1.53 65.42 36.79
N ALA A 507 2.47 64.47 36.72
CA ALA A 507 3.74 64.57 37.44
C ALA A 507 4.58 65.79 37.02
N GLU A 508 4.64 66.10 35.72
CA GLU A 508 5.30 67.30 35.19
C GLU A 508 4.63 68.58 35.71
N ALA A 509 3.29 68.64 35.70
CA ALA A 509 2.54 69.79 36.20
C ALA A 509 2.71 70.00 37.72
N VAL A 510 2.66 68.92 38.52
CA VAL A 510 2.90 68.96 39.98
C VAL A 510 4.36 69.34 40.27
N GLY A 511 5.31 68.83 39.50
CA GLY A 511 6.73 69.17 39.62
C GLY A 511 7.03 70.63 39.29
N GLU A 512 6.44 71.18 38.22
CA GLU A 512 6.53 72.61 37.90
C GLU A 512 5.92 73.47 39.00
N ALA A 513 4.76 73.09 39.56
CA ALA A 513 4.13 73.79 40.68
C ALA A 513 5.00 73.75 41.95
N ALA A 514 5.62 72.60 42.25
CA ALA A 514 6.56 72.45 43.35
C ALA A 514 7.83 73.30 43.17
N SER A 515 8.30 73.49 41.93
CA SER A 515 9.47 74.31 41.64
C SER A 515 9.22 75.82 41.74
N ASN A 516 7.97 76.26 41.49
CA ASN A 516 7.55 77.65 41.51
C ASN A 516 7.11 78.15 42.90
N SER A 517 6.81 77.24 43.84
CA SER A 517 6.49 77.54 45.24
C SER A 517 7.67 77.20 46.15
N PRO A 518 8.35 78.18 46.77
CA PRO A 518 9.42 77.85 47.71
C PRO A 518 8.78 77.35 49.02
N ILE A 519 8.97 76.05 49.31
CA ILE A 519 8.77 75.38 50.61
C ILE A 519 7.36 74.82 50.85
N ASP A 520 6.81 74.01 49.96
CA ASP A 520 5.79 73.01 50.34
C ASP A 520 6.37 71.59 50.18
N PRO A 521 6.84 70.95 51.27
CA PRO A 521 7.41 69.60 51.22
C PRO A 521 6.38 68.55 50.79
N SER A 522 5.09 68.76 51.03
CA SER A 522 4.03 67.82 50.64
C SER A 522 3.82 67.85 49.12
N LEU A 523 3.94 69.02 48.48
CA LEU A 523 3.85 69.13 47.01
C LEU A 523 5.07 68.50 46.30
N ALA A 524 6.26 68.60 46.89
CA ALA A 524 7.44 67.90 46.38
C ALA A 524 7.34 66.38 46.54
N GLN A 525 6.74 65.92 47.63
CA GLN A 525 6.48 64.49 47.86
C GLN A 525 5.41 63.95 46.91
N ALA A 526 4.37 64.75 46.61
CA ALA A 526 3.39 64.44 45.58
C ALA A 526 4.04 64.29 44.21
N ALA A 527 4.93 65.21 43.80
CA ALA A 527 5.62 65.13 42.50
C ALA A 527 6.41 63.81 42.33
N ILE A 528 7.11 63.38 43.38
CA ILE A 528 7.87 62.12 43.38
C ILE A 528 6.92 60.93 43.25
N ALA A 529 5.85 60.89 44.06
CA ALA A 529 4.89 59.79 44.04
C ALA A 529 4.17 59.69 42.68
N THR A 530 3.79 60.83 42.07
CA THR A 530 3.18 60.84 40.74
C THR A 530 4.13 60.38 39.64
N GLU A 531 5.43 60.67 39.77
CA GLU A 531 6.45 60.24 38.80
C GLU A 531 6.75 58.75 38.92
N ILE A 532 6.81 58.20 40.14
CA ILE A 532 6.96 56.75 40.34
C ILE A 532 5.70 56.02 39.85
N ALA A 533 4.50 56.53 40.11
CA ALA A 533 3.25 55.96 39.60
C ALA A 533 3.24 55.90 38.06
N ALA A 534 3.74 56.94 37.38
CA ALA A 534 3.86 56.95 35.91
C ALA A 534 4.87 55.90 35.40
N GLN A 535 5.98 55.69 36.13
CA GLN A 535 6.97 54.67 35.80
C GLN A 535 6.40 53.26 35.99
N GLU A 536 5.68 53.02 37.08
CA GLU A 536 5.06 51.73 37.38
C GLU A 536 3.95 51.38 36.38
N LEU A 537 3.10 52.35 35.99
CA LEU A 537 2.12 52.19 34.90
C LEU A 537 2.79 51.82 33.57
N SER A 538 3.86 52.52 33.19
CA SER A 538 4.62 52.21 31.97
C SER A 538 5.33 50.86 32.02
N SER A 539 5.60 50.35 33.22
CA SER A 539 6.16 49.01 33.43
C SER A 539 5.09 47.92 33.54
N GLY A 540 3.80 48.27 33.45
CA GLY A 540 2.67 47.35 33.57
C GLY A 540 2.42 46.83 34.99
N ASP A 541 3.03 47.45 36.02
CA ASP A 541 2.77 47.16 37.43
C ASP A 541 1.63 48.05 37.94
N LEU A 542 0.40 47.65 37.65
CA LEU A 542 -0.78 48.41 38.06
C LEU A 542 -0.95 48.42 39.59
N SER A 543 -0.52 47.37 40.29
CA SER A 543 -0.61 47.30 41.75
C SER A 543 0.36 48.27 42.41
N GLY A 544 1.61 48.31 41.95
CA GLY A 544 2.59 49.31 42.40
C GLY A 544 2.08 50.73 42.11
N ALA A 545 1.62 50.95 40.87
CA ALA A 545 1.12 52.25 40.45
C ALA A 545 -0.01 52.76 41.36
N LEU A 546 -0.97 51.91 41.71
CA LEU A 546 -2.06 52.27 42.63
C LEU A 546 -1.57 52.64 44.02
N GLU A 547 -0.55 51.96 44.55
CA GLU A 547 0.07 52.31 45.84
C GLU A 547 0.71 53.71 45.78
N GLN A 548 1.42 54.01 44.70
CA GLN A 548 2.05 55.33 44.51
C GLN A 548 1.02 56.43 44.22
N MET A 549 -0.09 56.11 43.54
CA MET A 549 -1.20 57.04 43.35
C MET A 549 -1.89 57.39 44.66
N GLU A 550 -2.08 56.42 45.56
CA GLU A 550 -2.62 56.67 46.91
C GLU A 550 -1.66 57.56 47.74
N ALA A 551 -0.35 57.32 47.63
CA ALA A 551 0.67 58.17 48.24
C ALA A 551 0.65 59.60 47.66
N ALA A 552 0.48 59.74 46.35
CA ALA A 552 0.34 61.03 45.67
C ALA A 552 -0.93 61.77 46.12
N GLN A 553 -2.08 61.10 46.19
CA GLN A 553 -3.33 61.69 46.70
C GLN A 553 -3.20 62.21 48.13
N SER A 554 -2.57 61.42 49.00
CA SER A 554 -2.33 61.79 50.40
C SER A 554 -1.45 63.05 50.50
N ALA A 555 -0.37 63.11 49.73
CA ALA A 555 0.54 64.24 49.68
C ALA A 555 -0.12 65.51 49.08
N LEU A 556 -0.95 65.36 48.04
CA LEU A 556 -1.73 66.46 47.46
C LEU A 556 -2.77 67.02 48.43
N ALA A 557 -3.45 66.15 49.21
CA ALA A 557 -4.40 66.58 50.23
C ALA A 557 -3.74 67.33 51.40
N GLU A 558 -2.50 66.98 51.75
CA GLU A 558 -1.71 67.74 52.71
C GLU A 558 -1.31 69.12 52.17
N ALA A 559 -0.86 69.20 50.91
CA ALA A 559 -0.50 70.45 50.25
C ALA A 559 -1.71 71.41 50.09
N GLU A 560 -2.91 70.88 49.84
CA GLU A 560 -4.16 71.63 49.79
C GLU A 560 -4.46 72.33 51.13
N ASN A 561 -4.26 71.63 52.26
CA ASN A 561 -4.46 72.20 53.59
C ASN A 561 -3.40 73.26 53.95
N SER A 562 -2.16 73.12 53.45
CA SER A 562 -1.06 74.08 53.64
C SER A 562 -1.33 75.45 53.00
N GLN A 563 -2.07 75.49 51.88
CA GLN A 563 -2.43 76.75 51.19
C GLN A 563 -3.61 77.50 51.87
N GLY A 564 -4.35 76.83 52.77
CA GLY A 564 -5.48 77.41 53.50
C GLY A 564 -5.11 78.33 54.67
N GLU A 565 -3.86 78.37 55.12
CA GLU A 565 -3.42 79.18 56.28
C GLU A 565 -2.75 80.52 55.90
N GLY A 566 -2.97 81.01 54.67
CA GLY A 566 -2.34 82.24 54.16
C GLY A 566 -3.28 83.24 53.48
N GLN A 567 -4.19 83.89 54.22
CA GLN A 567 -4.66 85.25 53.85
C GLN A 567 -4.58 86.21 55.03
N GLY A 568 -3.94 87.34 54.77
CA GLY A 568 -3.57 88.35 55.75
C GLY A 568 -4.70 89.22 56.28
N GLU A 569 -4.32 90.06 57.23
CA GLU A 569 -5.08 91.21 57.68
C GLU A 569 -5.46 92.10 56.48
N GLY A 570 -6.75 92.14 56.15
CA GLY A 570 -7.30 93.00 55.11
C GLY A 570 -8.82 93.05 55.16
N GLN A 571 -9.35 94.02 55.91
CA GLN A 571 -10.77 94.33 55.97
C GLN A 571 -11.35 94.68 54.59
N GLY A 572 -12.52 94.12 54.26
CA GLY A 572 -13.33 94.55 53.12
C GLY A 572 -14.66 93.80 53.04
N GLU A 573 -15.72 94.40 53.56
CA GLU A 573 -17.11 93.93 53.45
C GLU A 573 -17.59 93.89 51.99
N GLY A 574 -18.32 92.84 51.61
CA GLY A 574 -19.03 92.76 50.32
C GLY A 574 -19.97 91.57 50.27
N GLN A 575 -21.24 91.81 50.59
CA GLN A 575 -22.37 90.88 50.38
C GLN A 575 -22.65 90.69 48.88
N GLY A 576 -22.98 89.47 48.48
CA GLY A 576 -23.54 89.16 47.16
C GLY A 576 -24.07 87.73 47.08
N GLU A 577 -25.38 87.58 47.25
CA GLU A 577 -26.14 86.33 47.05
C GLU A 577 -26.14 85.91 45.57
N GLY A 578 -26.05 84.60 45.32
CA GLY A 578 -26.26 84.01 44.01
C GLY A 578 -26.47 82.50 44.10
N GLN A 579 -27.73 82.08 44.30
CA GLN A 579 -28.17 80.70 44.09
C GLN A 579 -28.20 80.40 42.58
N GLY A 580 -27.67 79.24 42.19
CA GLY A 580 -27.81 78.69 40.85
C GLY A 580 -27.52 77.18 40.86
N GLU A 581 -28.56 76.37 41.02
CA GLU A 581 -28.54 74.95 40.67
C GLU A 581 -28.43 74.84 39.14
N GLY A 582 -27.50 74.02 38.67
CA GLY A 582 -27.32 73.70 37.25
C GLY A 582 -26.66 72.35 37.10
N GLN A 583 -27.48 71.30 36.95
CA GLN A 583 -27.06 70.05 36.31
C GLN A 583 -26.66 70.36 34.86
N GLY A 584 -25.47 69.93 34.46
CA GLY A 584 -24.98 70.03 33.10
C GLY A 584 -23.93 68.95 32.85
N GLU A 585 -24.36 67.86 32.21
CA GLU A 585 -23.47 66.99 31.45
C GLU A 585 -22.78 67.84 30.37
N GLY A 586 -21.45 67.83 30.37
CA GLY A 586 -20.64 68.53 29.39
C GLY A 586 -19.41 67.72 29.05
N GLN A 587 -19.51 66.92 27.99
CA GLN A 587 -18.35 66.51 27.21
C GLN A 587 -17.67 67.78 26.69
N GLY A 588 -16.40 67.94 27.02
CA GLY A 588 -15.56 69.04 26.56
C GLY A 588 -14.19 68.51 26.18
N GLU A 589 -14.02 68.14 24.91
CA GLU A 589 -12.70 68.16 24.27
C GLU A 589 -12.21 69.62 24.27
N GLY A 590 -11.33 69.94 25.22
CA GLY A 590 -10.66 71.23 25.31
C GLY A 590 -9.18 71.05 25.05
N GLN A 591 -8.75 71.14 23.78
CA GLN A 591 -7.39 71.58 23.48
C GLN A 591 -7.25 73.04 23.96
N GLY A 592 -6.77 73.20 25.20
CA GLY A 592 -6.43 74.47 25.79
C GLY A 592 -4.93 74.56 26.01
N GLU A 593 -4.20 75.19 25.08
CA GLU A 593 -2.91 75.81 25.41
C GLU A 593 -3.17 76.93 26.43
N GLY A 594 -3.20 76.57 27.70
CA GLY A 594 -3.33 77.48 28.83
C GLY A 594 -2.15 77.32 29.76
N GLN A 595 -1.22 78.29 29.74
CA GLN A 595 -0.27 78.51 30.82
C GLN A 595 -1.06 78.84 32.09
N GLY A 596 -1.45 77.82 32.85
CA GLY A 596 -2.20 77.94 34.10
C GLY A 596 -1.49 77.16 35.19
N GLN A 597 -1.03 77.85 36.22
CA GLN A 597 -0.58 77.25 37.47
C GLN A 597 -1.75 76.46 38.06
N GLY A 598 -1.77 75.14 37.87
CA GLY A 598 -2.77 74.27 38.48
C GLY A 598 -2.73 74.38 40.01
N THR A 599 -3.89 74.38 40.63
CA THR A 599 -4.03 74.36 42.09
C THR A 599 -3.90 72.93 42.63
N PRO A 600 -3.49 72.74 43.89
CA PRO A 600 -3.46 71.40 44.51
C PRO A 600 -4.80 70.64 44.44
N SER A 601 -5.93 71.36 44.45
CA SER A 601 -7.26 70.78 44.26
C SER A 601 -7.44 70.18 42.85
N GLU A 602 -7.01 70.88 41.80
CA GLU A 602 -7.12 70.41 40.42
C GLU A 602 -6.20 69.20 40.15
N PHE A 603 -5.00 69.18 40.75
CA PHE A 603 -4.11 68.02 40.67
C PHE A 603 -4.68 66.79 41.39
N LYS A 604 -5.37 67.01 42.52
CA LYS A 604 -6.01 65.94 43.29
C LYS A 604 -7.19 65.33 42.54
N ASP A 605 -8.03 66.16 41.93
CA ASP A 605 -9.17 65.70 41.12
C ASP A 605 -8.67 64.87 39.92
N GLU A 606 -7.62 65.32 39.24
CA GLU A 606 -7.00 64.59 38.13
C GLU A 606 -6.33 63.29 38.61
N GLN A 607 -5.63 63.30 39.75
CA GLN A 607 -5.04 62.09 40.36
C GLN A 607 -6.11 61.05 40.72
N SER A 608 -7.26 61.49 41.23
CA SER A 608 -8.38 60.59 41.54
C SER A 608 -9.01 60.00 40.29
N ALA A 609 -9.15 60.78 39.21
CA ALA A 609 -9.63 60.27 37.93
C ALA A 609 -8.69 59.21 37.33
N ILE A 610 -7.37 59.45 37.37
CA ILE A 610 -6.38 58.49 36.87
C ILE A 610 -6.37 57.22 37.75
N GLN A 611 -6.48 57.37 39.07
CA GLN A 611 -6.53 56.23 39.99
C GLN A 611 -7.77 55.35 39.74
N GLU A 612 -8.96 55.94 39.58
CA GLU A 612 -10.18 55.18 39.32
C GLU A 612 -10.10 54.41 38.00
N LEU A 613 -9.54 55.02 36.94
CA LEU A 613 -9.32 54.35 35.66
C LEU A 613 -8.27 53.23 35.78
N THR A 614 -7.23 53.43 36.62
CA THR A 614 -6.20 52.41 36.88
C THR A 614 -6.77 51.23 37.66
N GLU A 615 -7.65 51.45 38.64
CA GLU A 615 -8.36 50.40 39.37
C GLU A 615 -9.31 49.61 38.45
N GLN A 616 -9.99 50.31 37.53
CA GLN A 616 -10.82 49.67 36.51
C GLN A 616 -9.96 48.82 35.57
N LEU A 617 -8.81 49.32 35.13
CA LEU A 617 -7.90 48.59 34.26
C LEU A 617 -7.30 47.34 34.93
N ALA A 618 -6.91 47.45 36.21
CA ALA A 618 -6.40 46.33 36.98
C ALA A 618 -7.44 45.20 37.13
N ASN A 619 -8.70 45.57 37.39
CA ASN A 619 -9.79 44.60 37.62
C ASN A 619 -10.43 44.07 36.32
N ALA A 620 -10.55 44.89 35.28
CA ALA A 620 -11.27 44.55 34.05
C ALA A 620 -10.37 44.22 32.86
N GLY A 621 -9.09 44.62 32.88
CA GLY A 621 -8.13 44.37 31.80
C GLY A 621 -7.14 43.25 32.14
N VAL A 622 -6.32 43.44 33.18
CA VAL A 622 -5.26 42.46 33.52
C VAL A 622 -5.82 41.23 34.23
N SER A 623 -6.73 41.43 35.19
CA SER A 623 -7.34 40.32 35.92
C SER A 623 -8.27 39.46 35.05
N SER A 624 -8.83 40.00 33.96
CA SER A 624 -9.70 39.22 33.06
C SER A 624 -8.92 38.12 32.33
N ALA A 625 -7.63 38.35 32.04
CA ALA A 625 -6.76 37.39 31.39
C ALA A 625 -6.47 36.15 32.26
N SER A 626 -6.68 36.23 33.57
CA SER A 626 -6.48 35.08 34.47
C SER A 626 -7.42 33.90 34.20
N ALA A 627 -8.64 34.16 33.69
CA ALA A 627 -9.61 33.14 33.37
C ALA A 627 -9.21 32.30 32.15
N PRO A 628 -8.91 32.88 30.97
CA PRO A 628 -8.43 32.12 29.82
C PRO A 628 -7.07 31.44 30.07
N LEU A 629 -6.18 32.03 30.87
CA LEU A 629 -4.93 31.36 31.28
C LEU A 629 -5.19 30.13 32.16
N GLY A 630 -6.19 30.19 33.04
CA GLY A 630 -6.65 29.05 33.82
C GLY A 630 -7.27 27.95 32.95
N GLN A 631 -8.10 28.33 31.96
CA GLN A 631 -8.69 27.40 31.00
C GLN A 631 -7.62 26.69 30.17
N ALA A 632 -6.58 27.40 29.73
CA ALA A 632 -5.44 26.79 29.05
C ALA A 632 -4.72 25.75 29.93
N SER A 633 -4.55 26.05 31.22
CA SER A 633 -3.92 25.13 32.19
C SER A 633 -4.79 23.89 32.45
N ASP A 634 -6.11 24.09 32.56
CA ASP A 634 -7.08 23.01 32.75
C ASP A 634 -7.18 22.10 31.52
N ALA A 635 -7.06 22.64 30.31
CA ALA A 635 -7.10 21.87 29.06
C ALA A 635 -5.92 20.88 28.95
N ILE A 636 -4.70 21.28 29.35
CA ILE A 636 -3.53 20.40 29.25
C ILE A 636 -3.28 19.54 30.50
N SER A 637 -3.93 19.85 31.63
CA SER A 637 -3.75 19.14 32.91
C SER A 637 -4.06 17.63 32.88
N PRO A 638 -5.09 17.15 32.16
CA PRO A 638 -5.36 15.71 31.99
C PRO A 638 -4.24 14.97 31.25
N ILE A 639 -3.52 15.68 30.37
CA ILE A 639 -2.44 15.12 29.57
C ILE A 639 -1.17 15.01 30.41
N THR A 640 -0.83 16.05 31.16
CA THR A 640 0.42 16.11 31.95
C THR A 640 0.39 15.28 33.23
N ASN A 641 -0.80 14.97 33.77
CA ASN A 641 -0.94 14.28 35.05
C ASN A 641 -1.42 12.82 34.96
N SER A 642 -1.75 12.32 33.77
CA SER A 642 -2.24 10.94 33.59
C SER A 642 -1.09 9.97 33.26
N PRO A 643 -0.86 8.92 34.08
CA PRO A 643 0.21 7.93 33.83
C PRO A 643 0.06 7.18 32.50
N GLN A 644 -1.16 7.06 31.98
CA GLN A 644 -1.47 6.40 30.71
C GLN A 644 -1.04 7.23 29.49
N ASN A 645 -1.19 8.56 29.53
CA ASN A 645 -0.74 9.47 28.46
C ASN A 645 0.77 9.69 28.48
N ASN A 646 1.41 9.43 29.63
CA ASN A 646 2.85 9.53 29.84
C ASN A 646 3.65 8.42 29.12
N SER A 647 2.97 7.46 28.48
CA SER A 647 3.56 6.41 27.64
C SER A 647 3.26 6.59 26.15
N ALA A 648 2.27 7.42 25.78
CA ALA A 648 1.82 7.60 24.40
C ALA A 648 2.37 8.87 23.71
N LEU A 649 2.82 9.87 24.48
CA LEU A 649 3.39 11.10 23.93
C LEU A 649 4.91 11.00 23.76
N PRO A 650 5.51 11.67 22.75
CA PRO A 650 6.95 11.74 22.64
C PRO A 650 7.56 12.51 23.84
N PRO A 651 8.77 12.14 24.32
CA PRO A 651 9.40 12.81 25.47
C PRO A 651 9.58 14.32 25.31
N SER A 652 9.77 14.79 24.07
CA SER A 652 9.82 16.21 23.73
C SER A 652 8.49 16.91 23.97
N ALA A 653 7.35 16.30 23.60
CA ALA A 653 6.02 16.85 23.87
C ALA A 653 5.74 16.91 25.37
N MET A 654 6.09 15.88 26.16
CA MET A 654 5.92 15.92 27.62
C MET A 654 6.75 17.02 28.28
N SER A 655 8.00 17.19 27.85
CA SER A 655 8.87 18.27 28.37
C SER A 655 8.26 19.65 28.08
N ALA A 656 7.79 19.85 26.85
CA ALA A 656 7.16 21.10 26.43
C ALA A 656 5.82 21.37 27.15
N LEU A 657 4.97 20.35 27.33
CA LEU A 657 3.72 20.48 28.07
C LEU A 657 3.94 20.80 29.56
N SER A 658 4.96 20.21 30.19
CA SER A 658 5.33 20.53 31.57
C SER A 658 5.80 21.99 31.70
N GLN A 659 6.59 22.47 30.73
CA GLN A 659 7.01 23.87 30.68
C GLN A 659 5.82 24.81 30.46
N ALA A 660 4.89 24.45 29.57
CA ALA A 660 3.67 25.20 29.33
C ALA A 660 2.83 25.31 30.61
N GLN A 661 2.66 24.22 31.35
CA GLN A 661 1.87 24.21 32.59
C GLN A 661 2.47 25.09 33.69
N GLY A 662 3.81 25.12 33.81
CA GLY A 662 4.50 26.06 34.70
C GLY A 662 4.27 27.51 34.30
N ALA A 663 4.51 27.85 33.03
CA ALA A 663 4.37 29.19 32.50
C ALA A 663 2.92 29.72 32.58
N LEU A 664 1.92 28.86 32.34
CA LEU A 664 0.50 29.18 32.51
C LEU A 664 0.15 29.51 33.97
N GLY A 665 0.71 28.75 34.93
CA GLY A 665 0.51 29.02 36.36
C GLY A 665 1.11 30.37 36.80
N ASP A 666 2.31 30.69 36.32
CA ASP A 666 2.98 31.97 36.59
C ASP A 666 2.21 33.14 35.94
N ALA A 667 1.78 32.98 34.68
CA ALA A 667 0.99 33.97 33.96
C ALA A 667 -0.35 34.24 34.64
N GLN A 668 -1.07 33.18 35.03
CA GLN A 668 -2.35 33.29 35.72
C GLN A 668 -2.21 34.01 37.08
N SER A 669 -1.16 33.68 37.82
CA SER A 669 -0.86 34.30 39.12
C SER A 669 -0.54 35.79 38.97
N ALA A 670 0.29 36.16 37.98
CA ALA A 670 0.60 37.55 37.68
C ALA A 670 -0.63 38.34 37.19
N ALA A 671 -1.45 37.75 36.32
CA ALA A 671 -2.68 38.36 35.83
C ALA A 671 -3.67 38.62 36.99
N SER A 672 -3.83 37.65 37.90
CA SER A 672 -4.73 37.77 39.05
C SER A 672 -4.30 38.82 40.08
N THR A 673 -3.03 39.25 40.04
CA THR A 673 -2.47 40.27 40.94
C THR A 673 -2.29 41.63 40.24
N GLY A 674 -2.80 41.79 39.02
CA GLY A 674 -2.73 43.04 38.26
C GLY A 674 -1.34 43.35 37.68
N GLN A 675 -0.46 42.36 37.61
CA GLN A 675 0.88 42.48 37.05
C GLN A 675 0.85 42.15 35.55
N GLY A 676 0.61 43.17 34.71
CA GLY A 676 0.42 43.00 33.27
C GLY A 676 1.66 42.47 32.55
N SER A 677 2.82 43.10 32.78
CA SER A 677 4.07 42.73 32.08
C SER A 677 4.58 41.33 32.44
N PRO A 678 4.63 40.91 33.72
CA PRO A 678 4.96 39.54 34.07
C PRO A 678 3.95 38.53 33.51
N ALA A 679 2.66 38.85 33.54
CA ALA A 679 1.63 37.98 32.96
C ALA A 679 1.82 37.80 31.45
N GLN A 680 2.18 38.87 30.74
CA GLN A 680 2.44 38.85 29.31
C GLN A 680 3.69 38.05 28.96
N GLY A 681 4.77 38.20 29.72
CA GLY A 681 5.99 37.41 29.55
C GLY A 681 5.77 35.92 29.75
N SER A 682 5.15 35.52 30.87
CA SER A 682 4.85 34.12 31.15
C SER A 682 3.80 33.54 30.19
N SER A 683 2.86 34.34 29.71
CA SER A 683 1.91 33.95 28.66
C SER A 683 2.61 33.66 27.32
N GLN A 684 3.63 34.44 26.95
CA GLN A 684 4.43 34.18 25.75
C GLN A 684 5.28 32.91 25.88
N GLU A 685 5.86 32.66 27.05
CA GLU A 685 6.56 31.41 27.35
C GLU A 685 5.62 30.19 27.26
N ALA A 686 4.39 30.33 27.77
CA ALA A 686 3.36 29.30 27.65
C ALA A 686 3.00 29.04 26.18
N ALA A 687 2.80 30.09 25.37
CA ALA A 687 2.50 29.96 23.94
C ALA A 687 3.61 29.24 23.18
N ALA A 688 4.87 29.58 23.45
CA ALA A 688 6.03 28.94 22.83
C ALA A 688 6.12 27.44 23.19
N ALA A 689 5.94 27.11 24.46
CA ALA A 689 5.96 25.72 24.93
C ALA A 689 4.79 24.89 24.38
N LEU A 690 3.59 25.48 24.27
CA LEU A 690 2.45 24.82 23.62
C LEU A 690 2.69 24.60 22.12
N SER A 691 3.35 25.55 21.43
CA SER A 691 3.73 25.39 20.03
C SER A 691 4.77 24.28 19.82
N GLU A 692 5.74 24.14 20.72
CA GLU A 692 6.72 23.06 20.70
C GLU A 692 6.06 21.69 20.96
N ALA A 693 5.13 21.65 21.92
CA ALA A 693 4.32 20.46 22.17
C ALA A 693 3.48 20.06 20.95
N ALA A 694 2.79 21.02 20.31
CA ALA A 694 2.02 20.78 19.09
C ALA A 694 2.89 20.22 17.95
N ALA A 695 4.08 20.80 17.75
CA ALA A 695 5.01 20.33 16.72
C ALA A 695 5.53 18.91 17.00
N ALA A 696 5.82 18.60 18.25
CA ALA A 696 6.25 17.26 18.66
C ALA A 696 5.13 16.22 18.50
N VAL A 697 3.88 16.57 18.83
CA VAL A 697 2.71 15.72 18.62
C VAL A 697 2.43 15.53 17.13
N ALA A 698 2.49 16.59 16.31
CA ALA A 698 2.31 16.50 14.87
C ALA A 698 3.40 15.64 14.19
N LEU A 699 4.65 15.72 14.65
CA LEU A 699 5.73 14.88 14.15
C LEU A 699 5.51 13.40 14.50
N ALA A 700 4.97 13.12 15.69
CA ALA A 700 4.59 11.77 16.10
C ALA A 700 3.40 11.23 15.31
N GLN A 701 2.37 12.07 15.05
CA GLN A 701 1.23 11.74 14.20
C GLN A 701 1.63 11.48 12.75
N ALA A 702 2.66 12.16 12.24
CA ALA A 702 3.18 11.97 10.89
C ALA A 702 4.09 10.74 10.74
N GLY A 703 4.22 9.88 11.75
CA GLY A 703 5.03 8.66 11.69
C GLY A 703 6.55 8.89 11.56
N LEU A 704 7.00 10.14 11.66
CA LEU A 704 8.41 10.54 11.49
C LEU A 704 9.24 10.39 12.79
N GLY A 705 8.67 9.72 13.79
CA GLY A 705 9.15 9.66 15.17
C GLY A 705 9.98 8.43 15.55
N GLU A 706 10.55 7.66 14.61
CA GLU A 706 11.56 6.66 14.94
C GLU A 706 12.92 7.01 14.32
N GLY A 707 13.64 7.86 15.04
CA GLY A 707 15.09 8.03 14.90
C GLY A 707 15.71 8.05 16.29
N GLN A 708 16.14 6.89 16.78
CA GLN A 708 17.04 6.77 17.92
C GLN A 708 18.22 7.74 17.76
N GLY A 709 18.20 8.79 18.56
CA GLY A 709 19.29 9.75 18.72
C GLY A 709 19.46 10.08 20.19
N GLU A 710 20.03 9.15 20.96
CA GLU A 710 20.67 9.49 22.23
C GLU A 710 21.82 10.48 21.95
N GLY A 711 21.49 11.76 21.94
CA GLY A 711 22.43 12.86 21.86
C GLY A 711 22.11 13.85 22.96
N GLN A 712 22.64 13.63 24.17
CA GLN A 712 22.78 14.70 25.15
C GLN A 712 23.72 15.77 24.57
N GLY A 713 23.15 16.72 23.85
CA GLY A 713 23.82 17.93 23.40
C GLY A 713 23.15 19.13 24.07
N GLN A 714 23.71 19.60 25.19
CA GLN A 714 23.52 20.99 25.60
C GLN A 714 24.15 21.86 24.50
N GLY A 715 23.33 22.31 23.56
CA GLY A 715 23.69 23.30 22.56
C GLY A 715 22.82 24.54 22.78
N GLU A 716 23.38 25.57 23.42
CA GLU A 716 22.87 26.93 23.27
C GLU A 716 23.06 27.35 21.81
N GLY A 717 22.06 27.07 20.98
CA GLY A 717 22.00 27.51 19.59
C GLY A 717 21.04 28.69 19.48
N GLN A 718 21.57 29.91 19.49
CA GLN A 718 20.85 31.07 18.95
C GLN A 718 20.70 30.88 17.44
N GLY A 719 19.61 30.22 17.02
CA GLY A 719 19.18 30.17 15.64
C GLY A 719 18.35 31.40 15.31
N GLN A 720 18.98 32.41 14.70
CA GLN A 720 18.26 33.41 13.92
C GLN A 720 17.71 32.70 12.67
N GLY A 721 16.47 32.22 12.75
CA GLY A 721 15.69 31.84 11.59
C GLY A 721 15.10 33.09 10.96
N GLU A 722 15.66 33.56 9.86
CA GLU A 722 14.99 34.52 8.97
C GLU A 722 13.79 33.81 8.31
N GLY A 723 12.63 33.90 8.94
CA GLY A 723 11.36 33.61 8.29
C GLY A 723 11.01 34.73 7.32
N GLN A 724 11.24 34.53 6.03
CA GLN A 724 10.63 35.37 4.99
C GLN A 724 9.14 35.03 4.89
N GLY A 725 8.32 35.70 5.68
CA GLY A 725 6.89 35.82 5.39
C GLY A 725 6.70 36.81 4.26
N GLN A 726 6.24 36.34 3.08
CA GLN A 726 5.64 37.22 2.09
C GLN A 726 4.21 37.52 2.53
N GLY A 727 4.06 38.57 3.33
CA GLY A 727 2.80 39.30 3.46
C GLY A 727 2.74 40.37 2.38
N GLU A 728 1.66 40.38 1.59
CA GLU A 728 1.36 41.45 0.65
C GLU A 728 1.09 42.76 1.40
N GLY A 729 2.12 43.59 1.52
CA GLY A 729 2.03 44.96 2.00
C GLY A 729 2.42 45.93 0.90
N GLN A 730 1.46 46.70 0.37
CA GLN A 730 1.73 47.82 -0.52
C GLN A 730 2.56 48.90 0.22
N GLY A 731 3.85 48.98 -0.08
CA GLY A 731 4.75 50.02 0.43
C GLY A 731 5.84 50.36 -0.58
N GLN A 732 5.81 51.57 -1.14
CA GLN A 732 6.89 52.11 -1.98
C GLN A 732 8.16 52.34 -1.14
N GLY A 733 9.26 51.69 -1.49
CA GLY A 733 10.59 51.95 -0.93
C GLY A 733 11.71 51.43 -1.84
N GLU A 734 12.45 52.33 -2.47
CA GLU A 734 13.66 52.02 -3.24
C GLU A 734 14.82 51.64 -2.30
N GLY A 735 15.45 50.48 -2.52
CA GLY A 735 16.65 50.05 -1.79
C GLY A 735 17.48 49.04 -2.57
N GLN A 736 18.58 49.51 -3.19
CA GLN A 736 19.60 48.68 -3.84
C GLN A 736 20.54 48.06 -2.80
N GLY A 737 20.84 46.75 -2.94
CA GLY A 737 21.87 46.06 -2.17
C GLY A 737 22.47 44.88 -2.93
N GLN A 738 23.65 45.09 -3.53
CA GLN A 738 24.50 44.04 -4.11
C GLN A 738 25.30 43.31 -3.02
N GLY A 739 25.46 41.99 -3.15
CA GLY A 739 26.39 41.21 -2.34
C GLY A 739 26.80 39.92 -3.04
N GLU A 740 27.91 39.95 -3.78
CA GLU A 740 28.60 38.78 -4.32
C GLU A 740 29.39 38.05 -3.21
N GLY A 741 29.36 36.71 -3.22
CA GLY A 741 30.19 35.88 -2.35
C GLY A 741 30.57 34.56 -3.01
N GLN A 742 31.68 34.55 -3.74
CA GLN A 742 32.35 33.34 -4.25
C GLN A 742 33.17 32.67 -3.14
N GLY A 743 33.07 31.34 -3.03
CA GLY A 743 33.93 30.52 -2.16
C GLY A 743 34.19 29.14 -2.77
N GLN A 744 35.30 29.01 -3.51
CA GLN A 744 35.88 27.74 -3.96
C GLN A 744 36.59 27.03 -2.80
N GLY A 745 36.42 25.71 -2.70
CA GLY A 745 37.22 24.85 -1.82
C GLY A 745 37.39 23.45 -2.42
N GLU A 746 38.51 23.23 -3.13
CA GLU A 746 38.97 21.91 -3.56
C GLU A 746 39.58 21.13 -2.39
N GLY A 747 39.28 19.84 -2.29
CA GLY A 747 39.91 18.91 -1.36
C GLY A 747 40.04 17.50 -1.95
N GLN A 748 41.20 17.20 -2.52
CA GLN A 748 41.58 15.87 -3.02
C GLN A 748 42.04 14.95 -1.87
N GLY A 749 41.60 13.69 -1.87
CA GLY A 749 42.12 12.62 -1.02
C GLY A 749 42.14 11.28 -1.76
N GLN A 750 43.34 10.80 -2.11
CA GLN A 750 43.61 9.56 -2.84
C GLN A 750 43.62 8.32 -1.92
N GLY A 751 43.06 7.21 -2.41
CA GLY A 751 43.29 5.85 -1.90
C GLY A 751 43.19 4.85 -3.06
N GLN A 752 44.29 4.13 -3.34
CA GLN A 752 44.48 3.27 -4.52
C GLN A 752 43.85 1.86 -4.42
N PRO A 753 43.64 1.18 -5.58
CA PRO A 753 42.88 -0.07 -5.72
C PRO A 753 43.76 -1.33 -5.81
N SER A 754 43.16 -2.51 -5.61
CA SER A 754 43.69 -3.85 -5.94
C SER A 754 42.49 -4.79 -6.11
N GLU A 755 42.38 -5.82 -6.94
CA GLU A 755 43.06 -6.32 -8.14
C GLU A 755 42.02 -7.25 -8.81
N LYS A 756 41.88 -7.19 -10.14
CA LYS A 756 40.98 -8.05 -10.94
C LYS A 756 41.48 -9.49 -11.00
N GLY A 757 40.63 -10.47 -10.65
CA GLY A 757 40.81 -11.89 -10.96
C GLY A 757 39.89 -12.33 -12.10
N ASN A 758 40.46 -12.66 -13.27
CA ASN A 758 39.74 -13.13 -14.45
C ASN A 758 39.41 -14.64 -14.32
N GLY A 759 38.11 -14.97 -14.37
CA GLY A 759 37.60 -16.34 -14.26
C GLY A 759 37.51 -17.11 -15.57
N ASP A 760 38.63 -17.34 -16.25
CA ASP A 760 38.70 -18.21 -17.42
C ASP A 760 39.79 -19.28 -17.25
N GLN A 761 39.40 -20.50 -16.83
CA GLN A 761 40.00 -21.77 -17.27
C GLN A 761 39.35 -22.99 -16.59
N GLY A 762 38.67 -23.80 -17.40
CA GLY A 762 38.11 -25.08 -17.00
C GLY A 762 39.18 -26.15 -16.74
N ASN A 763 38.86 -27.10 -15.87
CA ASN A 763 39.69 -28.26 -15.59
C ASN A 763 38.93 -29.56 -15.88
N TYR A 764 38.81 -29.89 -17.17
CA TYR A 764 38.47 -31.23 -17.66
C TYR A 764 39.77 -32.01 -17.91
N ALA A 765 40.32 -32.68 -16.89
CA ALA A 765 41.33 -33.72 -17.07
C ALA A 765 41.52 -34.60 -15.82
N GLY A 766 40.93 -35.80 -15.84
CA GLY A 766 41.25 -36.87 -14.88
C GLY A 766 40.54 -38.18 -15.20
N LYS A 767 41.29 -39.20 -15.63
CA LYS A 767 40.80 -40.52 -16.09
C LYS A 767 40.74 -41.56 -14.96
N GLY A 768 39.73 -42.43 -15.04
CA GLY A 768 39.72 -43.82 -14.54
C GLY A 768 38.80 -44.01 -13.33
N GLY A 769 37.94 -45.03 -13.22
CA GLY A 769 37.67 -46.20 -14.05
C GLY A 769 36.53 -46.99 -13.40
N SER A 770 35.92 -47.85 -14.21
CA SER A 770 34.78 -48.73 -13.96
C SER A 770 34.87 -49.67 -12.74
N LYS A 771 33.84 -49.67 -11.86
CA LYS A 771 33.01 -50.83 -11.38
C LYS A 771 32.38 -50.61 -9.99
N GLY A 772 31.05 -50.38 -9.98
CA GLY A 772 30.04 -50.82 -8.97
C GLY A 772 29.93 -50.05 -7.63
N PRO A 773 28.78 -50.11 -6.91
CA PRO A 773 27.48 -50.74 -7.20
C PRO A 773 26.34 -49.73 -7.42
N LYS A 774 25.23 -50.20 -8.01
CA LYS A 774 23.93 -49.52 -7.93
C LYS A 774 23.33 -49.71 -6.52
N ARG A 775 22.77 -48.65 -5.94
CA ARG A 775 21.75 -48.64 -4.87
C ARG A 775 20.94 -47.34 -5.09
N ASP A 776 19.74 -47.45 -5.66
CA ASP A 776 18.44 -47.74 -5.04
C ASP A 776 17.77 -46.46 -4.52
N GLU A 777 16.49 -46.34 -4.85
CA GLU A 777 15.59 -45.22 -4.63
C GLU A 777 15.08 -45.23 -3.18
N ARG A 778 14.94 -44.01 -2.61
CA ARG A 778 14.37 -43.59 -1.31
C ARG A 778 15.40 -43.02 -0.33
N GLY A 779 15.23 -41.74 0.02
CA GLY A 779 15.90 -41.10 1.16
C GLY A 779 16.05 -39.59 1.04
N ALA A 780 15.24 -38.87 1.81
CA ALA A 780 15.40 -37.56 2.43
C ALA A 780 16.44 -36.54 1.86
N SER A 781 15.90 -35.35 1.59
CA SER A 781 16.50 -34.00 1.62
C SER A 781 17.95 -33.89 2.09
N ARG A 782 18.82 -33.44 1.18
CA ARG A 782 20.23 -33.10 1.46
C ARG A 782 20.40 -31.69 2.03
N PHE A 783 19.75 -31.39 3.16
CA PHE A 783 19.92 -30.11 3.85
C PHE A 783 20.22 -30.22 5.35
N ILE A 784 20.57 -31.41 5.85
CA ILE A 784 21.01 -31.54 7.26
C ILE A 784 22.37 -32.22 7.29
N GLY A 785 23.41 -31.39 7.29
CA GLY A 785 24.79 -31.85 7.38
C GLY A 785 25.87 -30.76 7.45
N LEU A 786 25.52 -29.52 7.80
CA LEU A 786 26.50 -28.42 7.95
C LEU A 786 26.68 -28.03 9.43
N PRO A 787 27.93 -27.85 9.91
CA PRO A 787 28.21 -27.39 11.27
C PRO A 787 27.65 -25.99 11.56
N LYS A 788 27.23 -25.73 12.82
CA LYS A 788 26.52 -24.51 13.26
C LYS A 788 27.16 -23.17 12.81
N ARG A 789 28.47 -23.13 12.58
CA ARG A 789 29.20 -21.90 12.20
C ARG A 789 29.04 -21.51 10.73
N GLU A 790 28.71 -22.46 9.85
CA GLU A 790 28.52 -22.21 8.41
C GLU A 790 27.05 -21.91 8.04
N ARG A 791 26.09 -22.19 8.95
CA ARG A 791 24.70 -21.76 8.79
C ARG A 791 24.51 -20.26 9.02
N GLY A 792 25.26 -19.67 9.95
CA GLY A 792 25.17 -18.23 10.23
C GLY A 792 25.69 -17.37 9.08
N THR A 793 26.68 -17.85 8.33
CA THR A 793 27.25 -17.13 7.18
C THR A 793 26.37 -17.18 5.93
N LEU A 794 25.43 -18.11 5.83
CA LEU A 794 24.48 -18.21 4.72
C LEU A 794 23.23 -17.35 4.91
N ASN A 795 22.78 -17.14 6.16
CA ASN A 795 21.70 -16.18 6.46
C ASN A 795 22.18 -14.71 6.42
N GLN A 796 23.48 -14.47 6.52
CA GLN A 796 24.04 -13.12 6.44
C GLN A 796 24.29 -12.68 4.97
N SER A 797 24.25 -13.60 4.01
CA SER A 797 24.42 -13.30 2.57
C SER A 797 23.10 -13.30 1.78
N THR A 798 21.96 -13.53 2.44
CA THR A 798 20.62 -13.43 1.83
C THR A 798 19.92 -12.12 2.17
N SER A 799 20.53 -11.28 3.02
CA SER A 799 20.06 -9.94 3.39
C SER A 799 20.96 -8.81 2.84
N GLU A 800 21.77 -9.08 1.81
CA GLU A 800 22.48 -8.04 1.07
C GLU A 800 21.70 -7.74 -0.21
N ASP A 801 21.13 -6.53 -0.26
CA ASP A 801 20.54 -5.93 -1.44
C ASP A 801 21.49 -6.02 -2.63
N PHE A 802 20.93 -6.29 -3.82
CA PHE A 802 21.68 -6.27 -5.06
C PHE A 802 22.49 -4.97 -5.19
N PRO A 803 23.81 -5.04 -5.48
CA PRO A 803 24.58 -3.83 -5.74
C PRO A 803 23.92 -3.04 -6.88
N ALA A 804 23.75 -1.72 -6.70
CA ALA A 804 23.07 -0.82 -7.66
C ALA A 804 23.57 -0.93 -9.11
N GLU A 805 24.77 -1.46 -9.32
CA GLU A 805 25.37 -1.75 -10.61
C GLU A 805 24.58 -2.81 -11.43
N TYR A 806 23.84 -3.71 -10.79
CA TYR A 806 23.03 -4.74 -11.47
C TYR A 806 21.60 -4.29 -11.79
N GLY A 807 21.07 -3.26 -11.11
CA GLY A 807 19.73 -2.71 -11.39
C GLY A 807 19.61 -2.21 -12.83
N SER A 808 20.62 -1.48 -13.31
CA SER A 808 20.66 -0.97 -14.68
C SER A 808 20.72 -2.08 -15.76
N LEU A 809 21.35 -3.22 -15.44
CA LEU A 809 21.42 -4.39 -16.33
C LEU A 809 20.11 -5.18 -16.36
N ILE A 810 19.41 -5.25 -15.23
CA ILE A 810 18.11 -5.90 -15.08
C ILE A 810 17.02 -5.06 -15.76
N GLU A 811 17.00 -3.75 -15.57
CA GLU A 811 16.11 -2.84 -16.30
C GLU A 811 16.34 -2.92 -17.81
N GLN A 812 17.61 -2.95 -18.25
CA GLN A 812 17.92 -3.06 -19.68
C GLN A 812 17.53 -4.45 -20.24
N TYR A 813 17.60 -5.51 -19.44
CA TYR A 813 17.14 -6.85 -19.83
C TYR A 813 15.61 -6.92 -19.93
N LEU A 814 14.89 -6.34 -18.97
CA LEU A 814 13.42 -6.26 -18.95
C LEU A 814 12.88 -5.36 -20.08
N LYS A 815 13.55 -4.24 -20.36
CA LYS A 815 13.23 -3.36 -21.49
C LYS A 815 13.40 -4.08 -22.84
N ASN A 816 14.49 -4.83 -23.02
CA ASN A 816 14.70 -5.66 -24.22
C ASN A 816 13.71 -6.83 -24.37
N LEU A 817 13.14 -7.33 -23.27
CA LEU A 817 12.06 -8.32 -23.27
C LEU A 817 10.72 -7.68 -23.66
N SER A 818 10.42 -6.49 -23.14
CA SER A 818 9.22 -5.71 -23.49
C SER A 818 9.20 -5.28 -24.96
N ASP A 819 10.33 -4.80 -25.49
CA ASP A 819 10.46 -4.38 -26.90
C ASP A 819 10.35 -5.56 -27.89
N LYS A 820 10.65 -6.78 -27.42
CA LYS A 820 10.46 -8.03 -28.19
C LYS A 820 9.00 -8.50 -28.20
N ALA A 821 8.20 -8.14 -27.21
CA ALA A 821 6.78 -8.49 -27.15
C ALA A 821 5.94 -7.64 -28.12
N THR A 822 6.37 -6.42 -28.45
CA THR A 822 5.69 -5.50 -29.39
C THR A 822 6.02 -5.73 -30.87
N LYS A 823 6.88 -6.69 -31.21
CA LYS A 823 7.16 -7.11 -32.59
C LYS A 823 6.84 -8.58 -32.81
N LYS A 824 5.55 -8.92 -32.75
CA LYS A 824 4.97 -10.09 -33.42
C LYS A 824 3.60 -9.78 -33.96
#